data_AF-A0A1G7XDP4-F1
#
_entry.id   AF-A0A1G7XDP4-F1
#
_cell.length_a   1.000
_cell.length_b   1.000
_cell.length_c   1.000
_cell.angle_alpha   90.00
_cell.angle_beta   90.00
_cell.angle_gamma   90.00
#
_symmetry.space_group_name_H-M   'P 1'
#
loop_
_entity.id
_entity.type
_entity.pdbx_description
1 polymer ?
#
loop_
_entity_poly.entity_id
_entity_poly.type
_entity_poly.pdbx_seq_one_letter_code
_entity_poly.pdbx_strand_id
1 'polypeptide(L)'
;MTKNYKLMWKSILLGILTFSFYAVQAQAPAGYYSLAEGKTGEALKSSLYEIIKNHVEFPYTSSSTDVWDILKETDRDPNNPNNVVGIYSNFSMTASLEYNSGDGWNREHVWAKSKGDFGTNLGAGTDVHHLRAADISTNSARNNRTFAEATDPYVDGSGTYQGTTGSYTSSTEFVWEPRAEVKGDVARMIFYMATRYEGFNGEPDLELVDYVVDASDKSPLHGKLSDLLAWHAADPVDDLEKQRNDIIYTYQQNRNPYIDHPEYVESIWGGATDPALAITSTPVDEVTVNTTYTYNITASGGETTVSFDATQKPSWLTFTDNNDGTAILTGTPTEANTGTYAIDINATNGTENTSQAFTLSVSALASGDGYATDLLISEYIEGSSYNKVLEIANFTGSDVDLSAYTLHKQTNGSGDWSTGLNLTGILPQGEVYVIAHPSASSEIIIQADLTSGSSELNFNGNDAVALFKSGNLLDIVGVFNDGTNFAKDVTLVRKSSVTSPTITYDVNEWDTYTKDTFTYLGGHTFSSAVNEAPSVSITSPTTNSAFTEGDIISIEASATDADGSVTKVVFYEGSNVLGEDDSSPYALDWTTSASGSFSLTALVYDDKNTTSMSEAVAITIESSSNTPDLFFSEYIEGSSYNKALEIANQTGSDVDLSAYSVHKQTNGAGDWSTGLNLTGTLAQGEVYVIAHSSASFEILAQADIDITSSEINFNGNDAVALFKSGELLDIIGVFNDDSYFAKDVTLLRKSDITSPRTIYDVNEWDTYAKDTFGYLGNATLSTFGTNAAKDKLIFYPNPFQNTARLKFGSPEASEVLMTIYTLTGQKIESHSYPKNRYTNEIRLGTELSKGIYILEVVIDGIPQRMKIIKE
;
A
#
# COMPACT_ATOMS: atom_id res chain seq x y z
N MET A 1 -45.03 -13.09 67.81
CA MET A 1 -44.70 -14.52 67.64
C MET A 1 -45.80 -15.18 66.82
N THR A 2 -45.43 -15.83 65.70
CA THR A 2 -46.11 -16.95 64.98
C THR A 2 -47.52 -16.71 64.37
N LYS A 3 -47.63 -16.69 63.02
CA LYS A 3 -48.11 -17.78 62.10
C LYS A 3 -49.66 -17.94 62.08
N ASN A 4 -50.44 -18.13 61.00
CA ASN A 4 -50.26 -18.77 59.68
C ASN A 4 -51.40 -18.43 58.68
N TYR A 5 -51.00 -18.31 57.41
CA TYR A 5 -51.52 -18.76 56.09
C TYR A 5 -53.00 -18.80 55.64
N LYS A 6 -53.13 -18.26 54.42
CA LYS A 6 -54.15 -18.39 53.36
C LYS A 6 -54.23 -19.82 52.76
N LEU A 7 -55.39 -20.18 52.21
CA LEU A 7 -55.53 -21.23 51.18
C LEU A 7 -56.76 -21.00 50.27
N MET A 8 -56.58 -21.21 48.97
CA MET A 8 -57.48 -21.86 47.97
C MET A 8 -57.07 -21.40 46.56
N TRP A 9 -56.28 -22.19 45.82
CA TRP A 9 -56.63 -23.33 44.94
C TRP A 9 -57.09 -22.93 43.53
N LYS A 10 -56.28 -23.29 42.52
CA LYS A 10 -56.72 -23.75 41.19
C LYS A 10 -55.63 -24.60 40.50
N SER A 11 -56.08 -25.81 40.16
CA SER A 11 -55.67 -26.88 39.25
C SER A 11 -54.40 -26.79 38.38
N ILE A 12 -53.67 -27.90 38.42
CA ILE A 12 -52.51 -28.30 37.62
C ILE A 12 -52.99 -28.84 36.25
N LEU A 13 -52.43 -28.34 35.15
CA LEU A 13 -52.31 -29.06 33.89
C LEU A 13 -50.84 -28.98 33.45
N LEU A 14 -50.24 -30.14 33.25
CA LEU A 14 -48.85 -30.36 32.86
C LEU A 14 -48.69 -30.01 31.37
N GLY A 15 -47.95 -28.94 31.08
CA GLY A 15 -47.40 -28.64 29.76
C GLY A 15 -45.90 -28.45 29.93
N ILE A 16 -45.11 -29.31 29.28
CA ILE A 16 -43.65 -29.26 29.24
C ILE A 16 -43.25 -27.91 28.66
N LEU A 17 -42.74 -27.00 29.49
CA LEU A 17 -42.06 -25.79 29.03
C LEU A 17 -40.59 -26.16 28.86
N THR A 18 -40.23 -26.61 27.66
CA THR A 18 -38.86 -26.51 27.18
C THR A 18 -38.54 -25.01 27.11
N PHE A 19 -37.81 -24.51 28.10
CA PHE A 19 -37.13 -23.21 27.99
C PHE A 19 -36.03 -23.40 26.94
N SER A 20 -36.36 -23.17 25.67
CA SER A 20 -35.35 -22.87 24.66
C SER A 20 -34.79 -21.50 25.01
N PHE A 21 -33.64 -21.49 25.69
CA PHE A 21 -32.76 -20.35 25.70
C PHE A 21 -32.36 -20.11 24.24
N TYR A 22 -32.94 -19.09 23.61
CA TYR A 22 -32.30 -18.49 22.43
C TYR A 22 -31.11 -17.71 22.98
N ALA A 23 -29.92 -18.31 22.87
CA ALA A 23 -28.68 -17.55 23.02
C ALA A 23 -28.69 -16.47 21.93
N VAL A 24 -28.53 -15.22 22.33
CA VAL A 24 -28.25 -14.13 21.39
C VAL A 24 -26.90 -14.48 20.77
N GLN A 25 -26.89 -14.90 19.51
CA GLN A 25 -25.65 -15.14 18.79
C GLN A 25 -24.99 -13.78 18.55
N ALA A 26 -23.78 -13.61 19.08
CA ALA A 26 -22.99 -12.40 18.91
C ALA A 26 -22.29 -12.46 17.53
N GLN A 27 -23.09 -12.34 16.47
CA GLN A 27 -22.55 -12.20 15.12
C GLN A 27 -21.56 -11.03 15.05
N ALA A 28 -20.58 -11.12 14.14
CA ALA A 28 -19.70 -10.00 13.83
C ALA A 28 -20.57 -8.76 13.63
N PRO A 29 -20.20 -7.61 14.23
CA PRO A 29 -20.81 -6.35 13.89
C PRO A 29 -20.83 -6.15 12.37
N ALA A 30 -21.88 -5.53 11.84
CA ALA A 30 -21.89 -5.16 10.43
C ALA A 30 -20.66 -4.30 10.10
N GLY A 31 -19.93 -4.66 9.04
CA GLY A 31 -18.69 -3.98 8.64
C GLY A 31 -17.42 -4.41 9.39
N TYR A 32 -17.50 -5.37 10.31
CA TYR A 32 -16.34 -5.84 11.10
C TYR A 32 -15.16 -6.32 10.24
N TYR A 33 -15.43 -6.90 9.07
CA TYR A 33 -14.41 -7.37 8.10
C TYR A 33 -14.22 -6.45 6.89
N SER A 34 -14.72 -5.21 6.92
CA SER A 34 -14.63 -4.27 5.79
C SER A 34 -13.19 -4.05 5.29
N LEU A 35 -12.22 -3.96 6.21
CA LEU A 35 -10.80 -3.82 5.85
C LEU A 35 -10.25 -5.02 5.05
N ALA A 36 -10.88 -6.18 5.15
CA ALA A 36 -10.48 -7.41 4.46
C ALA A 36 -11.16 -7.59 3.08
N GLU A 37 -12.16 -6.78 2.74
CA GLU A 37 -12.92 -6.95 1.50
C GLU A 37 -12.06 -6.81 0.25
N GLY A 38 -12.16 -7.79 -0.66
CA GLY A 38 -11.47 -7.78 -1.95
C GLY A 38 -9.96 -8.03 -1.90
N LYS A 39 -9.38 -8.26 -0.72
CA LYS A 39 -7.95 -8.53 -0.52
C LYS A 39 -7.65 -10.02 -0.50
N THR A 40 -6.41 -10.39 -0.83
CA THR A 40 -5.87 -11.76 -0.76
C THR A 40 -4.41 -11.73 -0.30
N GLY A 41 -3.83 -12.90 0.05
CA GLY A 41 -2.43 -13.03 0.45
C GLY A 41 -2.06 -12.16 1.66
N GLU A 42 -0.84 -11.64 1.68
CA GLU A 42 -0.34 -10.79 2.77
C GLU A 42 -1.20 -9.53 2.99
N ALA A 43 -1.72 -8.91 1.93
CA ALA A 43 -2.61 -7.75 2.08
C ALA A 43 -3.90 -8.09 2.85
N LEU A 44 -4.44 -9.29 2.66
CA LEU A 44 -5.57 -9.80 3.44
C LEU A 44 -5.14 -10.11 4.87
N LYS A 45 -4.03 -10.83 5.06
CA LYS A 45 -3.49 -11.19 6.38
C LYS A 45 -3.22 -9.95 7.25
N SER A 46 -2.53 -8.93 6.72
CA SER A 46 -2.30 -7.67 7.42
C SER A 46 -3.60 -6.92 7.72
N SER A 47 -4.59 -6.97 6.84
CA SER A 47 -5.90 -6.34 7.11
C SER A 47 -6.66 -7.07 8.21
N LEU A 48 -6.57 -8.40 8.26
CA LEU A 48 -7.12 -9.19 9.36
C LEU A 48 -6.38 -8.92 10.67
N TYR A 49 -5.05 -8.79 10.66
CA TYR A 49 -4.25 -8.34 11.80
C TYR A 49 -4.80 -7.01 12.36
N GLU A 50 -4.97 -6.00 11.49
CA GLU A 50 -5.51 -4.69 11.88
C GLU A 50 -6.89 -4.77 12.54
N ILE A 51 -7.76 -5.65 12.05
CA ILE A 51 -9.10 -5.89 12.61
C ILE A 51 -9.02 -6.52 14.01
N ILE A 52 -8.13 -7.49 14.21
CA ILE A 52 -8.14 -8.34 15.41
C ILE A 52 -7.09 -7.96 16.47
N LYS A 53 -6.17 -7.03 16.18
CA LYS A 53 -5.04 -6.69 17.06
C LYS A 53 -5.46 -6.14 18.42
N ASN A 54 -6.54 -5.37 18.49
CA ASN A 54 -6.93 -4.65 19.71
C ASN A 54 -8.02 -5.40 20.51
N HIS A 55 -7.64 -6.52 21.14
CA HIS A 55 -8.58 -7.27 21.99
C HIS A 55 -8.48 -6.91 23.47
N VAL A 56 -9.58 -7.09 24.19
CA VAL A 56 -9.64 -6.97 25.65
C VAL A 56 -8.96 -8.19 26.26
N GLU A 57 -7.88 -7.98 26.99
CA GLU A 57 -7.10 -9.06 27.60
C GLU A 57 -7.63 -9.43 28.99
N PHE A 58 -7.72 -10.73 29.27
CA PHE A 58 -8.09 -11.24 30.60
C PHE A 58 -6.90 -11.89 31.28
N PRO A 59 -6.73 -11.70 32.60
CA PRO A 59 -5.60 -12.31 33.32
C PRO A 59 -5.66 -13.83 33.25
N TYR A 60 -4.49 -14.46 33.30
CA TYR A 60 -4.39 -15.91 33.29
C TYR A 60 -5.11 -16.56 34.47
N THR A 61 -4.98 -16.01 35.68
CA THR A 61 -5.73 -16.39 36.89
C THR A 61 -6.04 -15.15 37.73
N SER A 62 -7.29 -14.96 38.18
CA SER A 62 -7.71 -13.82 39.02
C SER A 62 -8.82 -14.20 40.01
N SER A 63 -9.18 -13.25 40.88
CA SER A 63 -10.38 -13.31 41.72
C SER A 63 -11.60 -12.61 41.10
N SER A 64 -11.36 -11.85 40.01
CA SER A 64 -12.36 -11.40 39.05
C SER A 64 -12.42 -12.37 37.86
N THR A 65 -13.20 -12.05 36.83
CA THR A 65 -13.19 -12.79 35.56
C THR A 65 -11.77 -12.98 35.04
N ASP A 66 -11.44 -14.22 34.71
CA ASP A 66 -10.16 -14.65 34.14
C ASP A 66 -10.38 -15.69 33.02
N VAL A 67 -9.30 -16.19 32.45
CA VAL A 67 -9.35 -17.21 31.39
C VAL A 67 -10.09 -18.48 31.81
N TRP A 68 -10.02 -18.89 33.08
CA TRP A 68 -10.73 -20.10 33.52
C TRP A 68 -12.25 -19.92 33.43
N ASP A 69 -12.75 -18.77 33.87
CA ASP A 69 -14.16 -18.46 33.83
C ASP A 69 -14.69 -18.48 32.39
N ILE A 70 -13.93 -17.93 31.45
CA ILE A 70 -14.30 -17.91 30.02
C ILE A 70 -14.30 -19.33 29.45
N LEU A 71 -13.31 -20.18 29.78
CA LEU A 71 -13.26 -21.57 29.30
C LEU A 71 -14.39 -22.46 29.82
N LYS A 72 -14.92 -22.16 31.02
CA LYS A 72 -16.14 -22.83 31.53
C LYS A 72 -17.39 -22.49 30.73
N GLU A 73 -17.34 -21.43 29.94
CA GLU A 73 -18.41 -21.07 29.00
C GLU A 73 -18.15 -21.61 27.60
N THR A 74 -16.95 -21.38 27.06
CA THR A 74 -16.60 -21.75 25.69
C THR A 74 -16.48 -23.26 25.46
N ASP A 75 -15.99 -24.01 26.45
CA ASP A 75 -15.83 -25.46 26.36
C ASP A 75 -16.88 -26.22 27.18
N ARG A 76 -17.98 -25.57 27.56
CA ARG A 76 -19.06 -26.18 28.35
C ARG A 76 -19.64 -27.41 27.64
N ASP A 77 -19.79 -28.52 28.36
CA ASP A 77 -20.44 -29.71 27.82
C ASP A 77 -21.94 -29.43 27.54
N PRO A 78 -22.39 -29.54 26.28
CA PRO A 78 -23.80 -29.32 25.91
C PRO A 78 -24.77 -30.25 26.63
N ASN A 79 -24.32 -31.44 27.05
CA ASN A 79 -25.13 -32.44 27.73
C ASN A 79 -25.05 -32.34 29.26
N ASN A 80 -24.06 -31.63 29.81
CA ASN A 80 -23.91 -31.41 31.23
C ASN A 80 -23.27 -30.04 31.52
N PRO A 81 -24.06 -28.99 31.81
CA PRO A 81 -23.55 -27.63 31.94
C PRO A 81 -22.62 -27.40 33.14
N ASN A 82 -22.47 -28.38 34.04
CA ASN A 82 -21.49 -28.33 35.14
C ASN A 82 -20.11 -28.87 34.73
N ASN A 83 -19.96 -29.30 33.48
CA ASN A 83 -18.75 -29.90 32.94
C ASN A 83 -18.20 -29.09 31.76
N VAL A 84 -16.91 -29.30 31.47
CA VAL A 84 -16.22 -28.84 30.27
C VAL A 84 -15.72 -30.04 29.47
N VAL A 85 -15.61 -29.91 28.15
CA VAL A 85 -15.17 -30.98 27.25
C VAL A 85 -13.70 -30.76 26.87
N GLY A 86 -12.87 -31.78 27.07
CA GLY A 86 -11.47 -31.75 26.67
C GLY A 86 -11.29 -31.79 25.16
N ILE A 87 -10.51 -30.88 24.58
CA ILE A 87 -10.32 -30.77 23.11
C ILE A 87 -9.83 -32.10 22.48
N TYR A 88 -8.78 -32.72 23.04
CA TYR A 88 -8.12 -33.88 22.42
C TYR A 88 -8.75 -35.23 22.72
N SER A 89 -9.48 -35.36 23.83
CA SER A 89 -10.06 -36.63 24.28
C SER A 89 -11.58 -36.69 24.22
N ASN A 90 -12.24 -35.56 23.94
CA ASN A 90 -13.68 -35.37 24.04
C ASN A 90 -14.24 -35.75 25.43
N PHE A 91 -13.39 -35.77 26.46
CA PHE A 91 -13.79 -36.20 27.79
C PHE A 91 -14.47 -35.05 28.53
N SER A 92 -15.70 -35.30 29.01
CA SER A 92 -16.45 -34.35 29.83
C SER A 92 -15.96 -34.40 31.28
N MET A 93 -15.39 -33.30 31.77
CA MET A 93 -14.78 -33.15 33.09
C MET A 93 -15.54 -32.13 33.93
N THR A 94 -15.63 -32.35 35.24
CA THR A 94 -16.28 -31.39 36.15
C THR A 94 -15.60 -30.02 36.09
N ALA A 95 -16.34 -28.98 35.73
CA ALA A 95 -15.81 -27.64 35.47
C ALA A 95 -15.10 -27.04 36.70
N SER A 96 -15.57 -27.34 37.91
CA SER A 96 -14.98 -26.86 39.16
C SER A 96 -13.68 -27.57 39.58
N LEU A 97 -13.18 -28.54 38.79
CA LEU A 97 -11.91 -29.25 39.05
C LEU A 97 -10.77 -28.71 38.18
N GLU A 98 -10.76 -27.39 37.97
CA GLU A 98 -9.66 -26.69 37.30
C GLU A 98 -8.36 -26.81 38.10
N TYR A 99 -7.32 -27.36 37.48
CA TYR A 99 -6.00 -27.57 38.07
C TYR A 99 -6.06 -28.13 39.51
N ASN A 100 -6.85 -29.18 39.73
CA ASN A 100 -7.12 -29.77 41.03
C ASN A 100 -5.89 -30.54 41.58
N SER A 101 -4.88 -29.79 42.02
CA SER A 101 -3.58 -30.31 42.49
C SER A 101 -2.84 -31.17 41.46
N GLY A 102 -2.94 -30.81 40.17
CA GLY A 102 -2.36 -31.58 39.07
C GLY A 102 -3.24 -32.71 38.55
N ASP A 103 -4.50 -32.77 38.99
CA ASP A 103 -5.54 -33.67 38.49
C ASP A 103 -6.74 -32.86 37.94
N GLY A 104 -7.64 -33.48 37.18
CA GLY A 104 -8.74 -32.81 36.48
C GLY A 104 -8.31 -32.20 35.14
N TRP A 105 -8.69 -30.94 34.88
CA TRP A 105 -8.43 -30.28 33.60
C TRP A 105 -7.54 -29.05 33.73
N ASN A 106 -6.82 -28.70 32.67
CA ASN A 106 -6.05 -27.46 32.55
C ASN A 106 -6.31 -26.72 31.23
N ARG A 107 -5.77 -25.51 31.15
CA ARG A 107 -5.70 -24.71 29.92
C ARG A 107 -4.66 -25.32 29.00
N GLU A 108 -5.13 -25.85 27.89
CA GLU A 108 -4.31 -26.13 26.74
C GLU A 108 -4.05 -24.85 25.96
N HIS A 109 -2.78 -24.59 25.68
CA HIS A 109 -2.34 -23.56 24.76
C HIS A 109 -2.16 -24.21 23.40
N VAL A 110 -3.17 -24.12 22.53
CA VAL A 110 -3.12 -24.76 21.20
C VAL A 110 -1.92 -24.21 20.43
N TRP A 111 -1.62 -22.91 20.48
CA TRP A 111 -0.25 -22.49 20.18
C TRP A 111 0.64 -22.72 21.40
N ALA A 112 1.54 -23.70 21.35
CA ALA A 112 2.35 -24.07 22.51
C ALA A 112 3.21 -22.89 23.00
N LYS A 113 3.08 -22.48 24.26
CA LYS A 113 3.82 -21.33 24.86
C LYS A 113 5.33 -21.37 24.67
N SER A 114 5.91 -22.56 24.61
CA SER A 114 7.36 -22.71 24.42
C SER A 114 7.81 -22.37 23.00
N LYS A 115 6.91 -22.35 22.01
CA LYS A 115 7.14 -21.90 20.63
C LYS A 115 6.87 -20.39 20.55
N GLY A 116 7.89 -19.58 20.87
CA GLY A 116 7.81 -18.12 20.98
C GLY A 116 7.98 -17.57 22.41
N ASP A 117 8.16 -18.45 23.41
CA ASP A 117 8.49 -18.15 24.81
C ASP A 117 7.65 -17.04 25.49
N PHE A 118 6.39 -16.85 25.05
CA PHE A 118 5.53 -15.76 25.51
C PHE A 118 4.89 -15.97 26.89
N GLY A 119 5.01 -17.19 27.44
CA GLY A 119 4.57 -17.49 28.80
C GLY A 119 3.06 -17.34 29.02
N THR A 120 2.66 -16.78 30.17
CA THR A 120 1.25 -16.58 30.56
C THR A 120 0.95 -15.12 30.89
N ASN A 121 1.74 -14.20 30.34
CA ASN A 121 1.47 -12.78 30.45
C ASN A 121 0.27 -12.41 29.56
N LEU A 122 -0.29 -11.22 29.79
CA LEU A 122 -1.34 -10.69 28.93
C LEU A 122 -0.84 -10.59 27.47
N GLY A 123 -1.75 -10.79 26.53
CA GLY A 123 -1.45 -11.02 25.11
C GLY A 123 -1.52 -12.52 24.76
N ALA A 124 -0.55 -13.03 24.00
CA ALA A 124 -0.60 -14.39 23.44
C ALA A 124 -0.75 -15.50 24.49
N GLY A 125 -0.27 -15.26 25.71
CA GLY A 125 -0.38 -16.21 26.84
C GLY A 125 -1.79 -16.37 27.40
N THR A 126 -2.69 -15.43 27.13
CA THR A 126 -4.03 -15.34 27.70
C THR A 126 -5.15 -15.22 26.67
N ASP A 127 -4.81 -15.18 25.38
CA ASP A 127 -5.80 -15.08 24.30
C ASP A 127 -6.65 -16.35 24.22
N VAL A 128 -7.94 -16.24 24.56
CA VAL A 128 -8.84 -17.38 24.65
C VAL A 128 -9.15 -17.96 23.27
N HIS A 129 -8.91 -17.25 22.16
CA HIS A 129 -9.12 -17.83 20.83
C HIS A 129 -8.35 -19.13 20.61
N HIS A 130 -7.15 -19.29 21.21
CA HIS A 130 -6.37 -20.55 21.15
C HIS A 130 -6.29 -21.35 22.45
N LEU A 131 -6.95 -20.90 23.52
CA LEU A 131 -6.99 -21.64 24.79
C LEU A 131 -8.18 -22.60 24.83
N ARG A 132 -7.94 -23.83 25.26
CA ARG A 132 -8.97 -24.88 25.35
C ARG A 132 -8.86 -25.64 26.65
N ALA A 133 -9.97 -26.20 27.13
CA ALA A 133 -9.95 -27.18 28.20
C ALA A 133 -9.32 -28.49 27.71
N ALA A 134 -8.43 -29.07 28.50
CA ALA A 134 -7.87 -30.39 28.25
C ALA A 134 -7.68 -31.15 29.56
N ASP A 135 -7.87 -32.47 29.52
CA ASP A 135 -7.44 -33.32 30.63
C ASP A 135 -5.92 -33.18 30.81
N ILE A 136 -5.46 -33.07 32.06
CA ILE A 136 -4.06 -32.75 32.37
C ILE A 136 -3.07 -33.78 31.82
N SER A 137 -3.40 -35.09 31.85
CA SER A 137 -2.47 -36.10 31.32
C SER A 137 -2.45 -36.09 29.80
N THR A 138 -3.60 -35.91 29.15
CA THR A 138 -3.65 -35.78 27.69
C THR A 138 -2.90 -34.53 27.22
N ASN A 139 -3.08 -33.39 27.90
CA ASN A 139 -2.32 -32.17 27.61
C ASN A 139 -0.81 -32.36 27.83
N SER A 140 -0.42 -33.01 28.94
CA SER A 140 0.98 -33.33 29.21
C SER A 140 1.63 -34.19 28.11
N ALA A 141 0.86 -35.09 27.50
CA ALA A 141 1.31 -35.91 26.37
C ALA A 141 1.40 -35.13 25.06
N ARG A 142 0.45 -34.21 24.81
CA ARG A 142 0.51 -33.28 23.68
C ARG A 142 1.79 -32.44 23.72
N ASN A 143 2.18 -31.96 24.90
CA ASN A 143 3.43 -31.23 25.10
C ASN A 143 3.52 -29.99 24.16
N ASN A 144 4.63 -29.77 23.47
CA ASN A 144 4.82 -28.78 22.42
C ASN A 144 5.02 -29.42 21.04
N ARG A 145 4.46 -30.62 20.84
CA ARG A 145 4.54 -31.37 19.58
C ARG A 145 3.93 -30.56 18.45
N THR A 146 4.55 -30.64 17.27
CA THR A 146 4.04 -29.96 16.07
C THR A 146 2.72 -30.60 15.65
N PHE A 147 1.71 -29.79 15.32
CA PHE A 147 0.50 -30.32 14.70
C PHE A 147 0.78 -30.75 13.27
N ALA A 148 0.64 -32.05 13.01
CA ALA A 148 0.84 -32.70 11.73
C ALA A 148 0.15 -34.07 11.74
N GLU A 149 0.00 -34.70 10.58
CA GLU A 149 -0.51 -36.08 10.48
C GLU A 149 0.42 -37.06 11.23
N ALA A 150 -0.17 -38.05 11.87
CA ALA A 150 0.52 -39.00 12.72
C ALA A 150 -0.03 -40.43 12.52
N THR A 151 0.67 -41.43 13.04
CA THR A 151 0.41 -42.84 12.68
C THR A 151 0.07 -43.73 13.86
N ASP A 152 0.49 -43.36 15.06
CA ASP A 152 0.34 -44.17 16.27
C ASP A 152 -0.83 -43.63 17.12
N PRO A 153 -1.94 -44.38 17.31
CA PRO A 153 -3.06 -43.94 18.13
C PRO A 153 -2.63 -43.64 19.57
N TYR A 154 -3.03 -42.48 20.10
CA TYR A 154 -2.76 -42.11 21.48
C TYR A 154 -3.91 -42.54 22.41
N VAL A 155 -3.56 -43.37 23.38
CA VAL A 155 -4.44 -43.82 24.47
C VAL A 155 -3.91 -43.23 25.76
N ASP A 156 -4.74 -42.43 26.45
CA ASP A 156 -4.37 -41.91 27.77
C ASP A 156 -4.47 -43.03 28.80
N GLY A 157 -3.40 -43.20 29.58
CA GLY A 157 -3.25 -44.26 30.58
C GLY A 157 -3.03 -43.71 31.99
N SER A 158 -3.18 -42.40 32.20
CA SER A 158 -2.95 -41.73 33.48
C SER A 158 -4.00 -40.63 33.71
N GLY A 159 -4.05 -40.03 34.90
CA GLY A 159 -4.98 -38.92 35.16
C GLY A 159 -6.44 -39.34 35.39
N THR A 160 -7.33 -38.34 35.31
CA THR A 160 -8.78 -38.51 35.52
C THR A 160 -9.42 -39.26 34.34
N TYR A 161 -8.96 -39.02 33.11
CA TYR A 161 -9.36 -39.77 31.93
C TYR A 161 -8.40 -40.92 31.61
N GLN A 162 -8.92 -42.13 31.40
CA GLN A 162 -8.12 -43.26 30.89
C GLN A 162 -8.88 -43.93 29.77
N GLY A 163 -8.36 -43.86 28.54
CA GLY A 163 -9.06 -44.33 27.37
C GLY A 163 -8.51 -43.82 26.04
N THR A 164 -9.18 -44.24 24.97
CA THR A 164 -8.88 -43.83 23.60
C THR A 164 -9.28 -42.38 23.38
N THR A 165 -8.32 -41.52 23.06
CA THR A 165 -8.58 -40.08 22.85
C THR A 165 -9.13 -39.77 21.44
N GLY A 166 -8.82 -40.63 20.46
CA GLY A 166 -9.01 -40.33 19.04
C GLY A 166 -7.89 -39.48 18.44
N SER A 167 -6.97 -38.96 19.27
CA SER A 167 -5.74 -38.30 18.83
C SER A 167 -4.64 -39.33 18.52
N TYR A 168 -3.66 -38.94 17.71
CA TYR A 168 -2.52 -39.76 17.30
C TYR A 168 -1.20 -39.03 17.59
N THR A 169 -0.14 -39.82 17.71
CA THR A 169 1.25 -39.36 17.82
C THR A 169 2.12 -40.18 16.88
N SER A 170 3.43 -39.94 16.93
CA SER A 170 4.40 -40.71 16.17
C SER A 170 5.56 -41.11 17.07
N SER A 171 5.98 -42.37 16.92
CA SER A 171 7.19 -42.90 17.53
C SER A 171 8.48 -42.44 16.85
N THR A 172 8.39 -41.90 15.63
CA THR A 172 9.54 -41.42 14.84
C THR A 172 9.62 -39.91 14.73
N GLU A 173 8.50 -39.20 14.89
CA GLU A 173 8.41 -37.75 14.72
C GLU A 173 7.77 -37.09 15.94
N PHE A 174 8.16 -35.86 16.25
CA PHE A 174 7.66 -35.13 17.40
C PHE A 174 6.35 -34.38 17.09
N VAL A 175 5.34 -35.16 16.69
CA VAL A 175 4.04 -34.65 16.19
C VAL A 175 2.87 -35.08 17.06
N TRP A 176 1.79 -34.30 16.96
CA TRP A 176 0.49 -34.56 17.55
C TRP A 176 -0.61 -34.31 16.51
N GLU A 177 -1.44 -35.32 16.27
CA GLU A 177 -2.63 -35.20 15.43
C GLU A 177 -3.84 -35.25 16.37
N PRO A 178 -4.69 -34.21 16.40
CA PRO A 178 -5.89 -34.24 17.24
C PRO A 178 -6.93 -35.21 16.65
N ARG A 179 -7.96 -35.52 17.45
CA ARG A 179 -9.12 -36.28 16.97
C ARG A 179 -9.77 -35.60 15.75
N ALA A 180 -10.35 -36.42 14.87
CA ALA A 180 -10.84 -35.97 13.57
C ALA A 180 -11.85 -34.81 13.64
N GLU A 181 -12.67 -34.75 14.69
CA GLU A 181 -13.76 -33.77 14.82
C GLU A 181 -13.32 -32.41 15.40
N VAL A 182 -12.01 -32.17 15.59
CA VAL A 182 -11.46 -30.85 15.98
C VAL A 182 -10.21 -30.49 15.19
N LYS A 183 -9.95 -31.21 14.08
CA LYS A 183 -8.78 -30.96 13.23
C LYS A 183 -8.86 -29.55 12.62
N GLY A 184 -10.05 -29.15 12.19
CA GLY A 184 -10.34 -27.84 11.63
C GLY A 184 -10.29 -26.74 12.70
N ASP A 185 -10.84 -27.00 13.89
CA ASP A 185 -10.74 -26.08 15.03
C ASP A 185 -9.28 -25.75 15.35
N VAL A 186 -8.45 -26.79 15.47
CA VAL A 186 -7.03 -26.64 15.75
C VAL A 186 -6.34 -25.83 14.66
N ALA A 187 -6.62 -26.13 13.39
CA ALA A 187 -6.06 -25.38 12.28
C ALA A 187 -6.43 -23.89 12.34
N ARG A 188 -7.72 -23.56 12.51
CA ARG A 188 -8.20 -22.17 12.59
C ARG A 188 -7.71 -21.41 13.81
N MET A 189 -7.46 -22.08 14.94
CA MET A 189 -6.79 -21.48 16.10
C MET A 189 -5.32 -21.16 15.81
N ILE A 190 -4.62 -22.03 15.08
CA ILE A 190 -3.23 -21.78 14.68
C ILE A 190 -3.13 -20.65 13.64
N PHE A 191 -3.97 -20.65 12.60
CA PHE A 191 -4.05 -19.57 11.61
C PHE A 191 -4.33 -18.21 12.27
N TYR A 192 -5.27 -18.19 13.23
CA TYR A 192 -5.56 -16.99 14.03
C TYR A 192 -4.33 -16.48 14.78
N MET A 193 -3.62 -17.37 15.49
CA MET A 193 -2.45 -16.96 16.27
C MET A 193 -1.35 -16.39 15.39
N ALA A 194 -1.11 -16.99 14.22
CA ALA A 194 -0.13 -16.49 13.27
C ALA A 194 -0.53 -15.16 12.59
N THR A 195 -1.83 -14.85 12.55
CA THR A 195 -2.32 -13.57 12.00
C THR A 195 -2.42 -12.49 13.08
N ARG A 196 -2.79 -12.86 14.31
CA ARG A 196 -2.91 -11.91 15.40
C ARG A 196 -1.54 -11.44 15.85
N TYR A 197 -0.55 -12.33 15.94
CA TYR A 197 0.74 -12.03 16.54
C TYR A 197 1.86 -12.05 15.49
N GLU A 198 1.97 -10.98 14.70
CA GLU A 198 2.96 -10.80 13.61
C GLU A 198 4.20 -9.99 14.04
N GLY A 199 4.53 -9.96 15.34
CA GLY A 199 5.74 -9.28 15.85
C GLY A 199 5.65 -7.75 16.01
N PHE A 200 4.55 -7.12 15.61
CA PHE A 200 4.34 -5.68 15.75
C PHE A 200 4.27 -5.24 17.23
N ASN A 201 4.73 -4.01 17.53
CA ASN A 201 4.77 -3.46 18.90
C ASN A 201 5.50 -4.33 19.95
N GLY A 202 6.42 -5.20 19.52
CA GLY A 202 7.23 -6.04 20.42
C GLY A 202 6.49 -7.26 20.98
N GLU A 203 5.35 -7.63 20.38
CA GLU A 203 4.69 -8.91 20.60
C GLU A 203 5.47 -10.06 19.93
N PRO A 204 5.22 -11.34 20.27
CA PRO A 204 5.90 -12.43 19.58
C PRO A 204 5.47 -12.48 18.10
N ASP A 205 6.41 -12.86 17.23
CA ASP A 205 6.17 -13.02 15.79
C ASP A 205 5.92 -14.49 15.46
N LEU A 206 4.65 -14.90 15.58
CA LEU A 206 4.21 -16.27 15.48
C LEU A 206 3.99 -16.67 14.03
N GLU A 207 4.75 -17.63 13.53
CA GLU A 207 4.69 -18.05 12.14
C GLU A 207 4.41 -19.54 11.96
N LEU A 208 3.68 -19.84 10.88
CA LEU A 208 3.43 -21.19 10.40
C LEU A 208 4.65 -21.70 9.63
N VAL A 209 4.92 -22.99 9.70
CA VAL A 209 5.96 -23.64 8.88
C VAL A 209 5.39 -24.86 8.17
N ASP A 210 6.08 -25.39 7.16
CA ASP A 210 5.65 -26.63 6.48
C ASP A 210 6.54 -27.85 6.80
N TYR A 211 7.13 -27.86 7.99
CA TYR A 211 7.96 -28.96 8.49
C TYR A 211 7.75 -29.21 9.99
N VAL A 212 8.19 -30.38 10.47
CA VAL A 212 8.09 -30.74 11.89
C VAL A 212 9.18 -30.00 12.68
N VAL A 213 8.77 -29.18 13.64
CA VAL A 213 9.68 -28.45 14.52
C VAL A 213 10.17 -29.35 15.66
N ASP A 214 11.47 -29.30 15.96
CA ASP A 214 12.08 -30.09 17.05
C ASP A 214 11.51 -29.74 18.43
N ALA A 215 11.50 -30.71 19.35
CA ALA A 215 10.97 -30.56 20.70
C ALA A 215 11.69 -29.47 21.53
N SER A 216 12.99 -29.28 21.30
CA SER A 216 13.83 -28.33 22.04
C SER A 216 13.82 -26.92 21.46
N ASP A 217 13.34 -26.76 20.22
CA ASP A 217 13.26 -25.49 19.53
C ASP A 217 12.19 -24.59 20.18
N LYS A 218 12.59 -23.35 20.49
CA LYS A 218 11.75 -22.33 21.12
C LYS A 218 11.38 -21.17 20.20
N SER A 219 11.81 -21.23 18.93
CA SER A 219 11.44 -20.25 17.91
C SER A 219 9.91 -20.15 17.84
N PRO A 220 9.36 -18.98 17.46
CA PRO A 220 7.92 -18.76 17.37
C PRO A 220 7.31 -19.43 16.14
N LEU A 221 7.68 -20.69 15.88
CA LEU A 221 7.29 -21.47 14.72
C LEU A 221 6.43 -22.65 15.15
N HIS A 222 5.26 -22.84 14.53
CA HIS A 222 4.38 -23.94 14.89
C HIS A 222 3.46 -24.42 13.77
N GLY A 223 3.04 -25.70 13.86
CA GLY A 223 2.15 -26.34 12.89
C GLY A 223 2.82 -26.67 11.56
N LYS A 224 2.37 -27.72 10.89
CA LYS A 224 2.77 -28.04 9.51
C LYS A 224 1.67 -27.59 8.56
N LEU A 225 1.93 -26.50 7.82
CA LEU A 225 0.96 -25.76 7.02
C LEU A 225 0.15 -26.67 6.07
N SER A 226 0.81 -27.56 5.34
CA SER A 226 0.16 -28.48 4.39
C SER A 226 -0.90 -29.35 5.07
N ASP A 227 -0.60 -29.82 6.28
CA ASP A 227 -1.49 -30.70 7.04
C ASP A 227 -2.62 -29.87 7.68
N LEU A 228 -2.32 -28.65 8.16
CA LEU A 228 -3.33 -27.73 8.70
C LEU A 228 -4.34 -27.26 7.64
N LEU A 229 -3.90 -27.01 6.41
CA LEU A 229 -4.78 -26.72 5.28
C LEU A 229 -5.69 -27.92 4.96
N ALA A 230 -5.11 -29.12 4.92
CA ALA A 230 -5.89 -30.35 4.73
C ALA A 230 -6.90 -30.57 5.86
N TRP A 231 -6.54 -30.26 7.10
CA TRP A 231 -7.42 -30.34 8.27
C TRP A 231 -8.55 -29.32 8.22
N HIS A 232 -8.24 -28.07 7.88
CA HIS A 232 -9.22 -27.02 7.69
C HIS A 232 -10.29 -27.42 6.66
N ALA A 233 -9.86 -27.96 5.53
CA ALA A 233 -10.76 -28.41 4.47
C ALA A 233 -11.57 -29.68 4.84
N ALA A 234 -10.97 -30.60 5.59
CA ALA A 234 -11.60 -31.86 5.98
C ALA A 234 -12.61 -31.71 7.13
N ASP A 235 -12.45 -30.68 7.97
CA ASP A 235 -13.28 -30.40 9.15
C ASP A 235 -13.80 -28.94 9.12
N PRO A 236 -14.88 -28.69 8.37
CA PRO A 236 -15.45 -27.34 8.20
C PRO A 236 -16.00 -26.77 9.52
N VAL A 237 -16.08 -25.44 9.59
CA VAL A 237 -16.62 -24.72 10.76
C VAL A 237 -18.02 -25.21 11.12
N ASP A 238 -18.21 -25.66 12.36
CA ASP A 238 -19.48 -26.12 12.89
C ASP A 238 -20.16 -25.09 13.82
N ASP A 239 -21.36 -25.43 14.32
CA ASP A 239 -22.14 -24.52 15.17
C ASP A 239 -21.50 -24.33 16.57
N LEU A 240 -20.75 -25.33 17.07
CA LEU A 240 -20.07 -25.25 18.36
C LEU A 240 -18.90 -24.28 18.28
N GLU A 241 -18.14 -24.31 17.18
CA GLU A 241 -17.02 -23.42 16.94
C GLU A 241 -17.49 -21.97 16.72
N LYS A 242 -18.58 -21.75 15.97
CA LYS A 242 -19.21 -20.43 15.85
C LYS A 242 -19.70 -19.90 17.20
N GLN A 243 -20.39 -20.74 17.97
CA GLN A 243 -20.85 -20.36 19.31
C GLN A 243 -19.68 -20.00 20.23
N ARG A 244 -18.57 -20.73 20.14
CA ARG A 244 -17.35 -20.42 20.88
C ARG A 244 -16.79 -19.06 20.46
N ASN A 245 -16.71 -18.76 19.17
CA ASN A 245 -16.25 -17.46 18.65
C ASN A 245 -17.15 -16.30 19.14
N ASP A 246 -18.48 -16.51 19.13
CA ASP A 246 -19.45 -15.54 19.66
C ASP A 246 -19.25 -15.28 21.16
N ILE A 247 -19.06 -16.34 21.97
CA ILE A 247 -18.81 -16.20 23.42
C ILE A 247 -17.51 -15.42 23.64
N ILE A 248 -16.42 -15.79 22.96
CA ILE A 248 -15.13 -15.11 23.12
C ILE A 248 -15.25 -13.64 22.74
N TYR A 249 -15.99 -13.32 21.68
CA TYR A 249 -16.24 -11.93 21.29
C TYR A 249 -16.87 -11.12 22.43
N THR A 250 -17.83 -11.68 23.18
CA THR A 250 -18.43 -10.96 24.33
C THR A 250 -17.45 -10.62 25.46
N TYR A 251 -16.29 -11.30 25.50
CA TYR A 251 -15.23 -11.03 26.46
C TYR A 251 -14.11 -10.19 25.83
N GLN A 252 -13.43 -10.75 24.83
CA GLN A 252 -12.22 -10.18 24.23
C GLN A 252 -12.49 -9.12 23.16
N GLN A 253 -13.74 -8.94 22.72
CA GLN A 253 -14.13 -7.94 21.72
C GLN A 253 -13.41 -8.05 20.37
N ASN A 254 -12.76 -9.19 20.11
CA ASN A 254 -12.25 -9.57 18.80
C ASN A 254 -12.73 -10.98 18.43
N ARG A 255 -12.75 -11.28 17.13
CA ARG A 255 -13.22 -12.57 16.60
C ARG A 255 -12.10 -13.29 15.85
N ASN A 256 -12.16 -14.61 15.80
CA ASN A 256 -11.31 -15.39 14.90
C ASN A 256 -11.87 -15.30 13.47
N PRO A 257 -11.18 -14.60 12.54
CA PRO A 257 -11.66 -14.40 11.17
C PRO A 257 -11.80 -15.71 10.41
N TYR A 258 -11.02 -16.73 10.74
CA TYR A 258 -11.03 -18.01 10.03
C TYR A 258 -12.22 -18.91 10.44
N ILE A 259 -12.91 -18.58 11.53
CA ILE A 259 -14.20 -19.20 11.90
C ILE A 259 -15.35 -18.51 11.15
N ASP A 260 -15.26 -17.20 10.99
CA ASP A 260 -16.33 -16.39 10.39
C ASP A 260 -16.30 -16.39 8.87
N HIS A 261 -15.08 -16.39 8.33
CA HIS A 261 -14.72 -16.41 6.92
C HIS A 261 -13.69 -17.52 6.69
N PRO A 262 -14.10 -18.80 6.75
CA PRO A 262 -13.18 -19.93 6.52
C PRO A 262 -12.48 -19.83 5.15
N GLU A 263 -13.10 -19.21 4.15
CA GLU A 263 -12.49 -18.94 2.84
C GLU A 263 -11.22 -18.08 2.89
N TYR A 264 -10.97 -17.33 3.97
CA TYR A 264 -9.75 -16.56 4.13
C TYR A 264 -8.52 -17.42 4.38
N VAL A 265 -8.68 -18.63 4.93
CA VAL A 265 -7.57 -19.59 5.07
C VAL A 265 -6.99 -19.89 3.68
N GLU A 266 -7.86 -20.22 2.74
CA GLU A 266 -7.44 -20.50 1.37
C GLU A 266 -6.96 -19.24 0.63
N SER A 267 -7.52 -18.07 0.95
CA SER A 267 -7.15 -16.79 0.31
C SER A 267 -5.79 -16.25 0.77
N ILE A 268 -5.32 -16.65 1.95
CA ILE A 268 -4.00 -16.31 2.49
C ILE A 268 -3.01 -17.44 2.21
N TRP A 269 -3.33 -18.67 2.58
CA TRP A 269 -2.41 -19.83 2.55
C TRP A 269 -2.79 -20.94 1.58
N GLY A 270 -3.99 -20.90 0.97
CA GLY A 270 -4.48 -21.95 0.05
C GLY A 270 -3.93 -21.88 -1.37
N GLY A 271 -3.00 -20.97 -1.64
CA GLY A 271 -2.34 -20.88 -2.92
C GLY A 271 -3.03 -19.92 -3.90
N ALA A 272 -2.87 -18.60 -3.70
CA ALA A 272 -2.08 -17.93 -4.73
C ALA A 272 -0.75 -18.66 -4.68
N THR A 273 -0.36 -19.36 -5.75
CA THR A 273 1.02 -19.84 -5.83
C THR A 273 1.87 -18.67 -5.37
N ASP A 274 2.53 -18.80 -4.22
CA ASP A 274 3.67 -17.95 -3.90
C ASP A 274 4.43 -17.88 -5.23
N PRO A 275 4.52 -16.69 -5.87
CA PRO A 275 5.05 -16.62 -7.22
C PRO A 275 6.38 -17.34 -7.14
N ALA A 276 6.45 -18.51 -7.80
CA ALA A 276 7.57 -19.43 -7.64
C ALA A 276 8.83 -18.60 -7.69
N LEU A 277 9.73 -18.78 -6.69
CA LEU A 277 10.86 -17.88 -6.45
C LEU A 277 11.34 -17.29 -7.77
N ALA A 278 11.20 -15.98 -7.95
CA ALA A 278 11.46 -15.33 -9.22
C ALA A 278 12.36 -14.14 -8.99
N ILE A 279 13.43 -14.06 -9.79
CA ILE A 279 14.18 -12.81 -9.93
C ILE A 279 13.27 -11.85 -10.70
N THR A 280 12.85 -10.78 -10.04
CA THR A 280 11.88 -9.79 -10.55
C THR A 280 12.53 -8.55 -11.11
N SER A 281 13.80 -8.29 -10.77
CA SER A 281 14.59 -7.25 -11.39
C SER A 281 14.87 -7.57 -12.87
N THR A 282 14.95 -6.53 -13.69
CA THR A 282 15.29 -6.67 -15.12
C THR A 282 16.76 -6.32 -15.33
N PRO A 283 17.57 -7.20 -15.95
CA PRO A 283 18.98 -6.93 -16.16
C PRO A 283 19.19 -5.83 -17.19
N VAL A 284 20.29 -5.09 -17.03
CA VAL A 284 20.85 -4.27 -18.10
C VAL A 284 21.65 -5.21 -19.01
N ASP A 285 21.27 -5.34 -20.28
CA ASP A 285 21.85 -6.31 -21.21
C ASP A 285 22.92 -5.70 -22.14
N GLU A 286 23.20 -4.41 -22.01
CA GLU A 286 24.24 -3.71 -22.77
C GLU A 286 25.04 -2.74 -21.87
N VAL A 287 26.34 -2.63 -22.13
CA VAL A 287 27.18 -1.60 -21.52
C VAL A 287 28.32 -1.23 -22.47
N THR A 288 28.73 0.03 -22.47
CA THR A 288 29.92 0.49 -23.21
C THR A 288 31.17 0.35 -22.35
N VAL A 289 32.30 0.07 -22.99
CA VAL A 289 33.62 0.15 -22.34
C VAL A 289 33.81 1.48 -21.61
N ASN A 290 34.46 1.42 -20.45
CA ASN A 290 34.70 2.50 -19.50
C ASN A 290 33.46 3.06 -18.77
N THR A 291 32.27 2.49 -18.99
CA THR A 291 31.05 2.83 -18.22
C THR A 291 30.84 1.82 -17.09
N THR A 292 30.57 2.29 -15.87
CA THR A 292 30.25 1.38 -14.76
C THR A 292 28.91 0.69 -15.03
N TYR A 293 28.96 -0.62 -15.25
CA TYR A 293 27.80 -1.48 -15.24
C TYR A 293 27.31 -1.63 -13.80
N THR A 294 26.01 -1.44 -13.57
CA THR A 294 25.36 -1.79 -12.30
C THR A 294 24.02 -2.45 -12.58
N TYR A 295 23.81 -3.62 -11.97
CA TYR A 295 22.53 -4.31 -11.94
C TYR A 295 22.15 -4.59 -10.49
N ASN A 296 21.11 -3.91 -10.02
CA ASN A 296 20.48 -4.17 -8.73
C ASN A 296 19.47 -5.30 -8.89
N ILE A 297 19.73 -6.39 -8.20
CA ILE A 297 19.00 -7.64 -8.33
C ILE A 297 18.03 -7.76 -7.17
N THR A 298 16.78 -8.05 -7.47
CA THR A 298 15.73 -8.34 -6.50
C THR A 298 15.02 -9.62 -6.90
N ALA A 299 14.69 -10.45 -5.92
CA ALA A 299 13.82 -11.60 -6.11
C ALA A 299 12.65 -11.52 -5.15
N SER A 300 11.50 -12.03 -5.59
CA SER A 300 10.31 -12.17 -4.77
C SER A 300 9.79 -13.60 -4.85
N GLY A 301 9.09 -14.01 -3.81
CA GLY A 301 8.57 -15.36 -3.65
C GLY A 301 9.50 -16.23 -2.80
N GLY A 302 8.90 -17.05 -1.93
CA GLY A 302 9.57 -17.85 -0.92
C GLY A 302 9.51 -17.23 0.48
N GLU A 303 8.92 -17.95 1.43
CA GLU A 303 8.79 -17.61 2.86
C GLU A 303 10.13 -17.59 3.65
N THR A 304 11.29 -17.44 2.99
CA THR A 304 12.63 -17.47 3.63
C THR A 304 13.60 -16.48 3.01
N THR A 305 14.71 -16.20 3.74
CA THR A 305 15.81 -15.36 3.27
C THR A 305 16.34 -15.85 1.92
N VAL A 306 16.13 -15.05 0.87
CA VAL A 306 16.66 -15.34 -0.47
C VAL A 306 18.14 -14.95 -0.51
N SER A 307 18.97 -15.91 -0.94
CA SER A 307 20.38 -15.71 -1.24
C SER A 307 20.63 -15.84 -2.74
N PHE A 308 21.67 -15.18 -3.21
CA PHE A 308 22.00 -15.12 -4.63
C PHE A 308 23.41 -15.62 -4.89
N ASP A 309 23.60 -16.23 -6.05
CA ASP A 309 24.91 -16.58 -6.59
C ASP A 309 25.00 -16.22 -8.07
N ALA A 310 26.13 -15.64 -8.47
CA ALA A 310 26.46 -15.39 -9.87
C ALA A 310 27.27 -16.57 -10.42
N THR A 311 26.56 -17.64 -10.76
CA THR A 311 27.15 -18.91 -11.22
C THR A 311 27.95 -18.79 -12.52
N GLN A 312 27.60 -17.79 -13.35
CA GLN A 312 28.36 -17.42 -14.53
C GLN A 312 28.46 -15.90 -14.65
N LYS A 313 29.68 -15.35 -14.69
CA LYS A 313 29.97 -13.94 -14.97
C LYS A 313 31.42 -13.75 -15.45
N PRO A 314 31.75 -12.69 -16.20
CA PRO A 314 33.13 -12.34 -16.49
C PRO A 314 33.91 -11.90 -15.24
N SER A 315 35.23 -12.02 -15.27
CA SER A 315 36.11 -11.72 -14.12
C SER A 315 36.17 -10.24 -13.74
N TRP A 316 35.81 -9.35 -14.66
CA TRP A 316 35.81 -7.89 -14.43
C TRP A 316 34.53 -7.41 -13.72
N LEU A 317 33.49 -8.25 -13.61
CA LEU A 317 32.31 -7.97 -12.79
C LEU A 317 32.51 -8.49 -11.35
N THR A 318 32.11 -7.68 -10.39
CA THR A 318 31.99 -8.02 -8.97
C THR A 318 30.53 -8.29 -8.64
N PHE A 319 30.28 -9.38 -7.93
CA PHE A 319 28.95 -9.74 -7.44
C PHE A 319 28.95 -9.66 -5.92
N THR A 320 27.92 -9.09 -5.33
CA THR A 320 27.75 -8.97 -3.88
C THR A 320 26.31 -9.29 -3.52
N ASP A 321 26.12 -10.36 -2.75
CA ASP A 321 24.83 -10.70 -2.15
C ASP A 321 24.69 -9.95 -0.82
N ASN A 322 23.58 -9.23 -0.65
CA ASN A 322 23.28 -8.50 0.58
C ASN A 322 22.64 -9.42 1.64
N ASN A 323 22.25 -10.65 1.29
CA ASN A 323 21.59 -11.63 2.14
C ASN A 323 20.25 -11.15 2.74
N ASP A 324 19.60 -10.22 2.06
CA ASP A 324 18.33 -9.60 2.47
C ASP A 324 17.26 -9.68 1.36
N GLY A 325 17.44 -10.57 0.37
CA GLY A 325 16.60 -10.64 -0.82
C GLY A 325 17.02 -9.70 -1.95
N THR A 326 18.14 -8.99 -1.77
CA THR A 326 18.77 -8.17 -2.82
C THR A 326 20.23 -8.55 -3.07
N ALA A 327 20.71 -8.29 -4.28
CA ALA A 327 22.13 -8.42 -4.64
C ALA A 327 22.54 -7.35 -5.65
N ILE A 328 23.85 -7.13 -5.82
CA ILE A 328 24.39 -6.16 -6.78
C ILE A 328 25.44 -6.85 -7.64
N LEU A 329 25.31 -6.69 -8.96
CA LEU A 329 26.34 -7.02 -9.94
C LEU A 329 26.90 -5.72 -10.55
N THR A 330 28.18 -5.44 -10.34
CA THR A 330 28.79 -4.17 -10.78
C THR A 330 30.21 -4.34 -11.31
N GLY A 331 30.64 -3.47 -12.23
CA GLY A 331 32.02 -3.41 -12.70
C GLY A 331 32.18 -2.49 -13.91
N THR A 332 33.40 -2.06 -14.20
CA THR A 332 33.70 -1.18 -15.33
C THR A 332 34.49 -1.97 -16.37
N PRO A 333 33.91 -2.31 -17.54
CA PRO A 333 34.61 -3.03 -18.59
C PRO A 333 35.65 -2.13 -19.27
N THR A 334 36.77 -2.70 -19.71
CA THR A 334 37.79 -2.03 -20.53
C THR A 334 37.66 -2.45 -21.99
N GLU A 335 38.47 -1.87 -22.89
CA GLU A 335 38.57 -2.31 -24.30
C GLU A 335 38.84 -3.82 -24.46
N ALA A 336 39.62 -4.41 -23.54
CA ALA A 336 39.90 -5.84 -23.53
C ALA A 336 38.68 -6.70 -23.13
N ASN A 337 37.60 -6.05 -22.69
CA ASN A 337 36.35 -6.67 -22.28
C ASN A 337 35.23 -6.48 -23.31
N THR A 338 35.53 -6.08 -24.55
CA THR A 338 34.53 -5.99 -25.62
C THR A 338 34.03 -7.37 -26.05
N GLY A 339 32.75 -7.44 -26.42
CA GLY A 339 32.08 -8.68 -26.83
C GLY A 339 30.90 -9.06 -25.92
N THR A 340 30.36 -10.26 -26.11
CA THR A 340 29.18 -10.74 -25.39
C THR A 340 29.55 -11.69 -24.27
N TYR A 341 28.97 -11.49 -23.08
CA TYR A 341 29.16 -12.36 -21.91
C TYR A 341 27.82 -12.95 -21.48
N ALA A 342 27.77 -14.28 -21.40
CA ALA A 342 26.66 -14.94 -20.72
C ALA A 342 26.80 -14.73 -19.20
N ILE A 343 25.72 -14.26 -18.59
CA ILE A 343 25.60 -14.09 -17.15
C ILE A 343 24.44 -14.96 -16.67
N ASP A 344 24.66 -15.67 -15.57
CA ASP A 344 23.65 -16.53 -14.95
C ASP A 344 23.62 -16.24 -13.44
N ILE A 345 22.51 -15.66 -13.00
CA ILE A 345 22.23 -15.38 -11.59
C ILE A 345 21.25 -16.43 -11.09
N ASN A 346 21.63 -17.16 -10.05
CA ASN A 346 20.76 -18.09 -9.34
C ASN A 346 20.30 -17.43 -8.04
N ALA A 347 18.99 -17.46 -7.78
CA ALA A 347 18.44 -17.13 -6.47
C ALA A 347 17.91 -18.42 -5.82
N THR A 348 18.17 -18.56 -4.52
CA THR A 348 17.68 -19.69 -3.72
C THR A 348 17.18 -19.21 -2.37
N ASN A 349 16.04 -19.77 -1.97
CA ASN A 349 15.46 -19.60 -0.63
C ASN A 349 15.70 -20.85 0.25
N GLY A 350 16.57 -21.77 -0.22
CA GLY A 350 16.91 -23.04 0.43
C GLY A 350 16.04 -24.23 0.02
N THR A 351 14.84 -24.00 -0.51
CA THR A 351 13.90 -25.04 -0.99
C THR A 351 13.65 -24.96 -2.49
N GLU A 352 13.57 -23.75 -3.03
CA GLU A 352 13.41 -23.43 -4.44
C GLU A 352 14.69 -22.81 -5.01
N ASN A 353 14.86 -22.97 -6.32
CA ASN A 353 15.90 -22.33 -7.09
C ASN A 353 15.28 -21.74 -8.34
N THR A 354 15.69 -20.53 -8.67
CA THR A 354 15.36 -19.89 -9.93
C THR A 354 16.60 -19.26 -10.50
N SER A 355 16.64 -19.14 -11.81
CA SER A 355 17.76 -18.47 -12.46
C SER A 355 17.30 -17.46 -13.49
N GLN A 356 18.09 -16.40 -13.61
CA GLN A 356 17.95 -15.41 -14.65
C GLN A 356 19.25 -15.41 -15.44
N ALA A 357 19.18 -16.02 -16.62
CA ALA A 357 20.26 -16.00 -17.59
C ALA A 357 20.02 -14.89 -18.61
N PHE A 358 21.04 -14.07 -18.85
CA PHE A 358 21.02 -13.03 -19.88
C PHE A 358 22.40 -12.89 -20.53
N THR A 359 22.45 -12.18 -21.66
CA THR A 359 23.72 -11.86 -22.34
C THR A 359 24.00 -10.39 -22.15
N LEU A 360 25.11 -10.06 -21.49
CA LEU A 360 25.62 -8.70 -21.45
C LEU A 360 26.49 -8.45 -22.68
N SER A 361 26.04 -7.56 -23.55
CA SER A 361 26.82 -7.07 -24.68
C SER A 361 27.68 -5.89 -24.21
N VAL A 362 28.98 -6.13 -24.05
CA VAL A 362 29.93 -5.04 -23.91
C VAL A 362 30.27 -4.55 -25.31
N SER A 363 29.63 -3.45 -25.69
CA SER A 363 30.02 -2.77 -26.90
C SER A 363 31.35 -2.06 -26.66
N ALA A 364 32.26 -2.17 -27.62
CA ALA A 364 33.22 -1.10 -27.80
C ALA A 364 32.42 0.20 -27.85
N LEU A 365 32.96 1.30 -27.31
CA LEU A 365 32.32 2.61 -27.43
C LEU A 365 31.78 2.74 -28.85
N ALA A 366 30.46 2.78 -28.97
CA ALA A 366 29.83 2.96 -30.25
C ALA A 366 30.43 4.24 -30.80
N SER A 367 31.06 4.13 -31.95
CA SER A 367 31.64 5.29 -32.57
C SER A 367 30.47 6.23 -32.90
N GLY A 368 30.49 7.43 -32.31
CA GLY A 368 29.48 8.48 -32.50
C GLY A 368 28.47 8.54 -31.36
N ASP A 369 28.31 9.66 -30.65
CA ASP A 369 28.24 11.02 -31.22
C ASP A 369 29.57 11.82 -31.27
N GLY A 370 30.72 11.21 -30.98
CA GLY A 370 32.04 11.88 -30.89
C GLY A 370 33.00 11.75 -32.08
N TYR A 371 32.52 11.75 -33.34
CA TYR A 371 33.42 11.71 -34.50
C TYR A 371 34.10 13.05 -34.75
N ALA A 372 35.32 13.01 -35.31
CA ALA A 372 35.90 14.24 -35.83
C ALA A 372 35.09 14.79 -36.98
N THR A 373 34.88 16.11 -36.94
CA THR A 373 34.21 16.81 -38.03
C THR A 373 34.96 16.68 -39.35
N ASP A 374 36.28 16.41 -39.30
CA ASP A 374 37.12 16.10 -40.45
C ASP A 374 38.47 15.49 -40.01
N LEU A 375 39.38 15.24 -40.96
CA LEU A 375 40.76 14.83 -40.67
C LEU A 375 41.52 15.91 -39.86
N LEU A 376 42.42 15.46 -38.98
CA LEU A 376 43.28 16.33 -38.19
C LEU A 376 44.74 15.84 -38.18
N ILE A 377 45.67 16.73 -37.89
CA ILE A 377 47.09 16.44 -37.69
C ILE A 377 47.24 15.85 -36.30
N SER A 378 47.63 14.57 -36.22
CA SER A 378 47.80 13.85 -34.95
C SER A 378 49.24 13.88 -34.43
N GLU A 379 50.24 14.08 -35.29
CA GLU A 379 51.63 14.17 -34.86
C GLU A 379 52.46 15.11 -35.76
N TYR A 380 53.37 15.86 -35.13
CA TYR A 380 54.36 16.71 -35.79
C TYR A 380 55.74 16.42 -35.19
N ILE A 381 56.70 16.03 -36.03
CA ILE A 381 58.04 15.65 -35.58
C ILE A 381 59.09 16.58 -36.19
N GLU A 382 59.69 17.43 -35.36
CA GLU A 382 60.94 18.14 -35.69
C GLU A 382 62.15 17.44 -35.05
N GLY A 383 62.52 16.32 -35.65
CA GLY A 383 63.65 15.50 -35.21
C GLY A 383 65.01 15.98 -35.72
N SER A 384 66.05 15.19 -35.45
CA SER A 384 67.42 15.43 -35.93
C SER A 384 67.52 15.32 -37.44
N SER A 385 68.35 16.18 -38.04
CA SER A 385 68.59 16.20 -39.49
C SER A 385 67.26 16.25 -40.28
N TYR A 386 66.97 15.22 -41.07
CA TYR A 386 65.78 15.08 -41.91
C TYR A 386 64.68 14.23 -41.28
N ASN A 387 64.71 13.97 -39.97
CA ASN A 387 63.56 13.42 -39.25
C ASN A 387 62.49 14.51 -39.18
N LYS A 388 61.68 14.60 -40.25
CA LYS A 388 60.61 15.57 -40.46
C LYS A 388 59.39 14.77 -40.88
N VAL A 389 58.38 14.77 -40.02
CA VAL A 389 57.20 13.90 -40.15
C VAL A 389 55.94 14.65 -39.76
N LEU A 390 54.87 14.39 -40.50
CA LEU A 390 53.51 14.73 -40.12
C LEU A 390 52.66 13.46 -40.16
N GLU A 391 51.77 13.32 -39.19
CA GLU A 391 50.76 12.28 -39.15
C GLU A 391 49.37 12.91 -39.20
N ILE A 392 48.49 12.32 -40.00
CA ILE A 392 47.08 12.75 -40.14
C ILE A 392 46.20 11.60 -39.68
N ALA A 393 45.25 11.86 -38.79
CA ALA A 393 44.33 10.87 -38.25
C ALA A 393 42.93 10.97 -38.89
N ASN A 394 42.30 9.82 -39.15
CA ASN A 394 40.90 9.74 -39.56
C ASN A 394 40.02 9.10 -38.49
N PHE A 395 39.20 9.91 -37.85
CA PHE A 395 38.16 9.46 -36.92
C PHE A 395 36.81 10.10 -37.25
N THR A 396 36.54 10.31 -38.55
CA THR A 396 35.34 10.99 -39.06
C THR A 396 34.07 10.14 -39.04
N GLY A 397 34.21 8.86 -38.71
CA GLY A 397 33.15 7.85 -38.78
C GLY A 397 33.10 7.09 -40.10
N SER A 398 34.01 7.38 -41.03
CA SER A 398 34.04 6.73 -42.35
C SER A 398 35.42 6.81 -42.99
N ASP A 399 35.68 5.96 -43.98
CA ASP A 399 36.88 6.03 -44.81
C ASP A 399 36.91 7.36 -45.59
N VAL A 400 38.07 8.03 -45.62
CA VAL A 400 38.24 9.33 -46.26
C VAL A 400 39.15 9.25 -47.48
N ASP A 401 38.69 9.79 -48.61
CA ASP A 401 39.51 9.99 -49.81
C ASP A 401 40.42 11.22 -49.65
N LEU A 402 41.74 10.98 -49.62
CA LEU A 402 42.74 12.01 -49.41
C LEU A 402 42.97 12.94 -50.61
N SER A 403 42.39 12.64 -51.79
CA SER A 403 42.58 13.46 -53.00
C SER A 403 42.05 14.89 -52.89
N ALA A 404 41.17 15.15 -51.92
CA ALA A 404 40.68 16.49 -51.60
C ALA A 404 41.61 17.28 -50.66
N TYR A 405 42.68 16.67 -50.15
CA TYR A 405 43.51 17.22 -49.08
C TYR A 405 44.92 17.57 -49.55
N THR A 406 45.42 18.71 -49.06
CA THR A 406 46.78 19.19 -49.33
C THR A 406 47.45 19.65 -48.04
N LEU A 407 48.76 19.39 -47.91
CA LEU A 407 49.58 19.97 -46.85
C LEU A 407 50.24 21.25 -47.33
N HIS A 408 50.26 22.28 -46.49
CA HIS A 408 50.91 23.57 -46.77
C HIS A 408 51.80 23.98 -45.60
N LYS A 409 52.89 24.70 -45.90
CA LYS A 409 53.82 25.22 -44.90
C LYS A 409 53.98 26.72 -45.04
N GLN A 410 54.04 27.44 -43.93
CA GLN A 410 54.55 28.81 -43.87
C GLN A 410 56.03 28.80 -43.52
N THR A 411 56.84 29.51 -44.31
CA THR A 411 58.28 29.61 -44.03
C THR A 411 58.56 30.79 -43.11
N ASN A 412 59.04 30.53 -41.89
CA ASN A 412 59.40 31.51 -40.86
C ASN A 412 58.31 32.58 -40.63
N GLY A 413 57.03 32.20 -40.60
CA GLY A 413 55.91 33.13 -40.38
C GLY A 413 55.67 34.15 -41.51
N SER A 414 56.12 33.87 -42.74
CA SER A 414 56.15 34.85 -43.84
C SER A 414 54.81 35.35 -44.37
N GLY A 415 53.66 34.85 -43.91
CA GLY A 415 52.35 35.27 -44.41
C GLY A 415 51.74 34.35 -45.48
N ASP A 416 52.59 33.83 -46.36
CA ASP A 416 52.16 33.07 -47.53
C ASP A 416 52.34 31.55 -47.33
N TRP A 417 51.31 30.78 -47.72
CA TRP A 417 51.38 29.33 -47.77
C TRP A 417 52.20 28.84 -48.97
N SER A 418 52.91 27.73 -48.81
CA SER A 418 53.60 27.03 -49.91
C SER A 418 52.61 26.52 -50.98
N THR A 419 53.14 26.04 -52.11
CA THR A 419 52.33 25.57 -53.25
C THR A 419 51.44 24.37 -52.93
N GLY A 420 51.76 23.62 -51.86
CA GLY A 420 50.97 22.51 -51.38
C GLY A 420 51.52 21.16 -51.85
N LEU A 421 51.49 20.17 -50.97
CA LEU A 421 51.72 18.76 -51.28
C LEU A 421 50.35 18.05 -51.35
N ASN A 422 50.01 17.50 -52.52
CA ASN A 422 48.78 16.69 -52.68
C ASN A 422 48.91 15.36 -51.96
N LEU A 423 47.86 14.99 -51.22
CA LEU A 423 47.72 13.67 -50.62
C LEU A 423 46.93 12.75 -51.55
N THR A 424 47.11 11.43 -51.40
CA THR A 424 46.46 10.44 -52.26
C THR A 424 46.19 9.16 -51.49
N GLY A 425 45.13 8.46 -51.88
CA GLY A 425 44.73 7.19 -51.28
C GLY A 425 43.45 7.32 -50.46
N ILE A 426 43.03 6.21 -49.90
CA ILE A 426 41.93 6.15 -48.94
C ILE A 426 42.55 5.94 -47.56
N LEU A 427 42.22 6.81 -46.61
CA LEU A 427 42.57 6.66 -45.22
C LEU A 427 41.39 6.01 -44.49
N PRO A 428 41.48 4.74 -44.05
CA PRO A 428 40.37 4.07 -43.38
C PRO A 428 39.98 4.75 -42.07
N GLN A 429 38.74 4.56 -41.64
CA GLN A 429 38.27 5.00 -40.32
C GLN A 429 39.12 4.36 -39.20
N GLY A 430 39.59 5.17 -38.25
CA GLY A 430 40.39 4.74 -37.09
C GLY A 430 41.90 4.65 -37.36
N GLU A 431 42.34 4.92 -38.59
CA GLU A 431 43.73 4.80 -39.01
C GLU A 431 44.41 6.18 -39.16
N VAL A 432 45.74 6.15 -39.33
CA VAL A 432 46.58 7.34 -39.56
C VAL A 432 47.27 7.29 -40.93
N TYR A 433 47.71 8.46 -41.42
CA TYR A 433 48.47 8.61 -42.64
C TYR A 433 49.77 9.37 -42.37
N VAL A 434 50.90 8.67 -42.44
CA VAL A 434 52.23 9.19 -42.08
C VAL A 434 52.98 9.70 -43.31
N ILE A 435 53.44 10.94 -43.24
CA ILE A 435 54.14 11.64 -44.32
C ILE A 435 55.52 12.05 -43.81
N ALA A 436 56.58 11.53 -44.44
CA ALA A 436 57.96 11.74 -43.99
C ALA A 436 58.90 12.28 -45.07
N HIS A 437 59.97 12.95 -44.65
CA HIS A 437 61.06 13.31 -45.57
C HIS A 437 61.85 12.05 -46.02
N PRO A 438 62.21 11.87 -47.30
CA PRO A 438 62.88 10.66 -47.82
C PRO A 438 64.25 10.34 -47.21
N SER A 439 64.89 11.34 -46.57
CA SER A 439 66.16 11.19 -45.87
C SER A 439 66.02 11.05 -44.35
N ALA A 440 64.80 10.84 -43.84
CA ALA A 440 64.56 10.51 -42.44
C ALA A 440 65.20 9.15 -42.07
N SER A 441 65.30 8.88 -40.77
CA SER A 441 65.80 7.60 -40.25
C SER A 441 64.96 6.43 -40.75
N SER A 442 65.55 5.23 -40.79
CA SER A 442 64.83 4.02 -41.23
C SER A 442 63.62 3.68 -40.37
N GLU A 443 63.63 4.06 -39.09
CA GLU A 443 62.52 3.84 -38.15
C GLU A 443 61.27 4.68 -38.52
N ILE A 444 61.47 5.88 -39.06
CA ILE A 444 60.39 6.70 -39.61
C ILE A 444 59.94 6.15 -40.97
N ILE A 445 60.89 5.83 -41.86
CA ILE A 445 60.58 5.43 -43.24
C ILE A 445 59.72 4.16 -43.30
N ILE A 446 59.86 3.23 -42.34
CA ILE A 446 59.02 2.02 -42.31
C ILE A 446 57.56 2.29 -41.93
N GLN A 447 57.26 3.41 -41.26
CA GLN A 447 55.90 3.81 -40.89
C GLN A 447 55.26 4.73 -41.94
N ALA A 448 56.03 5.26 -42.90
CA ALA A 448 55.56 6.29 -43.82
C ALA A 448 54.69 5.72 -44.96
N ASP A 449 53.46 6.22 -45.07
CA ASP A 449 52.58 6.00 -46.22
C ASP A 449 53.02 6.81 -47.44
N LEU A 450 53.62 7.98 -47.20
CA LEU A 450 54.16 8.86 -48.24
C LEU A 450 55.54 9.40 -47.83
N THR A 451 56.49 9.34 -48.76
CA THR A 451 57.77 10.06 -48.63
C THR A 451 57.86 11.20 -49.64
N SER A 452 58.23 12.40 -49.19
CA SER A 452 58.26 13.61 -50.03
C SER A 452 59.41 14.55 -49.68
N GLY A 453 60.23 14.90 -50.68
CA GLY A 453 61.30 15.91 -50.55
C GLY A 453 60.80 17.35 -50.79
N SER A 454 59.48 17.56 -50.75
CA SER A 454 58.84 18.86 -50.97
C SER A 454 59.18 19.87 -49.87
N SER A 455 58.91 21.15 -50.11
CA SER A 455 59.12 22.22 -49.13
C SER A 455 58.34 22.00 -47.84
N GLU A 456 57.19 21.36 -47.92
CA GLU A 456 56.24 21.06 -46.85
C GLU A 456 56.86 20.14 -45.79
N LEU A 457 57.82 19.29 -46.16
CA LEU A 457 58.52 18.36 -45.25
C LEU A 457 59.94 18.85 -44.90
N ASN A 458 60.26 20.11 -45.23
CA ASN A 458 61.49 20.78 -44.83
C ASN A 458 61.22 21.87 -43.78
N PHE A 459 60.23 21.63 -42.90
CA PHE A 459 59.90 22.53 -41.79
C PHE A 459 60.96 22.52 -40.68
N ASN A 460 60.96 23.58 -39.89
CA ASN A 460 61.68 23.71 -38.62
C ASN A 460 60.79 24.41 -37.58
N GLY A 461 61.31 24.65 -36.38
CA GLY A 461 60.51 24.99 -35.20
C GLY A 461 59.69 26.26 -35.24
N ASN A 462 59.86 27.09 -36.27
CA ASN A 462 59.11 28.31 -36.51
C ASN A 462 58.37 28.31 -37.87
N ASP A 463 58.19 27.15 -38.47
CA ASP A 463 57.39 26.94 -39.68
C ASP A 463 56.04 26.32 -39.30
N ALA A 464 54.95 27.07 -39.43
CA ALA A 464 53.61 26.50 -39.26
C ALA A 464 53.27 25.58 -40.44
N VAL A 465 52.66 24.42 -40.15
CA VAL A 465 52.19 23.46 -41.15
C VAL A 465 50.69 23.25 -40.99
N ALA A 466 49.98 23.18 -42.10
CA ALA A 466 48.53 23.13 -42.12
C ALA A 466 48.00 22.09 -43.12
N LEU A 467 46.90 21.46 -42.74
CA LEU A 467 46.09 20.62 -43.60
C LEU A 467 44.97 21.46 -44.23
N PHE A 468 44.79 21.33 -45.53
CA PHE A 468 43.74 21.98 -46.29
C PHE A 468 42.80 20.95 -46.91
N LYS A 469 41.52 21.29 -47.03
CA LYS A 469 40.51 20.52 -47.76
C LYS A 469 39.87 21.37 -48.83
N SER A 470 39.98 20.95 -50.09
CA SER A 470 39.46 21.70 -51.25
C SER A 470 39.85 23.18 -51.27
N GLY A 471 41.08 23.48 -50.84
CA GLY A 471 41.63 24.85 -50.79
C GLY A 471 41.28 25.68 -49.55
N ASN A 472 40.53 25.14 -48.59
CA ASN A 472 40.26 25.81 -47.31
C ASN A 472 41.14 25.23 -46.20
N LEU A 473 41.66 26.10 -45.32
CA LEU A 473 42.39 25.69 -44.12
C LEU A 473 41.48 24.85 -43.22
N LEU A 474 41.94 23.65 -42.86
CA LEU A 474 41.20 22.70 -42.04
C LEU A 474 41.82 22.58 -40.65
N ASP A 475 43.10 22.27 -40.58
CA ASP A 475 43.82 22.05 -39.32
C ASP A 475 45.23 22.65 -39.38
N ILE A 476 45.80 23.03 -38.23
CA ILE A 476 47.11 23.68 -38.18
C ILE A 476 47.94 23.28 -36.95
N VAL A 477 49.22 23.07 -37.18
CA VAL A 477 50.26 23.00 -36.15
C VAL A 477 51.24 24.17 -36.32
N GLY A 478 51.31 25.02 -35.30
CA GLY A 478 52.07 26.28 -35.32
C GLY A 478 51.22 27.53 -35.54
N VAL A 479 51.78 28.68 -35.16
CA VAL A 479 51.06 29.96 -35.17
C VAL A 479 51.15 30.62 -36.55
N PHE A 480 50.00 30.94 -37.15
CA PHE A 480 49.92 31.62 -38.45
C PHE A 480 50.55 33.02 -38.38
N ASN A 481 51.38 33.37 -39.37
CA ASN A 481 52.08 34.66 -39.48
C ASN A 481 53.02 34.97 -38.31
N ASP A 482 53.55 33.95 -37.67
CA ASP A 482 54.49 34.10 -36.55
C ASP A 482 55.79 33.35 -36.83
N GLY A 483 56.92 34.05 -36.70
CA GLY A 483 58.26 33.49 -36.90
C GLY A 483 58.94 33.02 -35.61
N THR A 484 58.23 33.01 -34.48
CA THR A 484 58.71 32.49 -33.21
C THR A 484 58.77 30.96 -33.21
N ASN A 485 59.71 30.40 -32.45
CA ASN A 485 59.85 28.96 -32.36
C ASN A 485 58.78 28.39 -31.42
N PHE A 486 57.80 27.67 -31.97
CA PHE A 486 56.77 26.97 -31.20
C PHE A 486 57.09 25.49 -30.99
N ALA A 487 57.83 24.86 -31.92
CA ALA A 487 58.09 23.42 -31.90
C ALA A 487 59.56 23.04 -32.18
N LYS A 488 60.51 23.94 -31.90
CA LYS A 488 61.94 23.69 -32.14
C LYS A 488 62.45 22.46 -31.40
N ASP A 489 62.98 21.50 -32.17
CA ASP A 489 63.64 20.29 -31.66
C ASP A 489 62.73 19.45 -30.73
N VAL A 490 61.42 19.35 -31.02
CA VAL A 490 60.46 18.54 -30.26
C VAL A 490 59.60 17.65 -31.16
N THR A 491 58.91 16.71 -30.52
CA THR A 491 57.80 15.96 -31.09
C THR A 491 56.52 16.43 -30.43
N LEU A 492 55.49 16.76 -31.21
CA LEU A 492 54.17 17.12 -30.72
C LEU A 492 53.19 16.01 -31.10
N VAL A 493 52.45 15.49 -30.13
CA VAL A 493 51.39 14.50 -30.34
C VAL A 493 50.08 15.14 -29.91
N ARG A 494 49.07 15.06 -30.76
CA ARG A 494 47.73 15.58 -30.46
C ARG A 494 47.16 14.81 -29.27
N LYS A 495 46.48 15.48 -28.35
CA LYS A 495 45.82 14.78 -27.24
C LYS A 495 44.61 14.00 -27.75
N SER A 496 44.40 12.82 -27.19
CA SER A 496 43.28 11.93 -27.55
C SER A 496 41.89 12.54 -27.30
N SER A 497 41.79 13.56 -26.43
CA SER A 497 40.56 14.31 -26.16
C SER A 497 40.23 15.37 -27.23
N VAL A 498 41.13 15.63 -28.17
CA VAL A 498 40.93 16.64 -29.22
C VAL A 498 40.27 15.98 -30.42
N THR A 499 38.96 16.11 -30.48
CA THR A 499 38.13 15.36 -31.41
C THR A 499 37.79 16.13 -32.68
N SER A 500 38.37 17.30 -32.98
CA SER A 500 38.12 18.00 -34.25
C SER A 500 39.32 18.86 -34.67
N PRO A 501 39.50 19.06 -35.99
CA PRO A 501 40.56 19.94 -36.48
C PRO A 501 40.30 21.39 -36.06
N THR A 502 41.37 22.13 -35.79
CA THR A 502 41.30 23.53 -35.38
C THR A 502 42.11 24.40 -36.34
N ILE A 503 41.51 25.49 -36.80
CA ILE A 503 42.16 26.44 -37.72
C ILE A 503 43.06 27.46 -37.00
N THR A 504 43.20 27.34 -35.68
CA THR A 504 44.05 28.18 -34.84
C THR A 504 44.81 27.27 -33.89
N TYR A 505 46.13 27.39 -33.87
CA TYR A 505 46.98 26.56 -33.03
C TYR A 505 46.80 26.89 -31.54
N ASP A 506 46.34 25.91 -30.76
CA ASP A 506 46.33 25.94 -29.30
C ASP A 506 47.34 24.91 -28.76
N VAL A 507 48.33 25.38 -28.01
CA VAL A 507 49.34 24.53 -27.38
C VAL A 507 48.73 23.51 -26.40
N ASN A 508 47.56 23.79 -25.83
CA ASN A 508 46.91 22.89 -24.88
C ASN A 508 46.34 21.63 -25.54
N GLU A 509 46.21 21.61 -26.86
CA GLU A 509 45.75 20.46 -27.65
C GLU A 509 46.86 19.42 -27.89
N TRP A 510 48.10 19.71 -27.47
CA TRP A 510 49.28 18.90 -27.79
C TRP A 510 50.03 18.47 -26.53
N ASP A 511 50.49 17.22 -26.53
CA ASP A 511 51.54 16.75 -25.65
C ASP A 511 52.91 16.95 -26.33
N THR A 512 53.88 17.45 -25.56
CA THR A 512 55.23 17.76 -26.06
C THR A 512 56.24 16.75 -25.55
N TYR A 513 56.95 16.10 -26.46
CA TYR A 513 58.01 15.15 -26.17
C TYR A 513 59.36 15.64 -26.67
N THR A 514 60.42 15.04 -26.16
CA THR A 514 61.79 15.34 -26.57
C THR A 514 62.01 15.06 -28.05
N LYS A 515 63.01 15.73 -28.63
CA LYS A 515 63.51 15.46 -29.98
C LYS A 515 63.67 13.97 -30.28
N ASP A 516 63.31 13.56 -31.50
CA ASP A 516 63.42 12.18 -31.99
C ASP A 516 62.64 11.15 -31.14
N THR A 517 61.45 11.53 -30.66
CA THR A 517 60.50 10.60 -30.04
C THR A 517 59.59 10.06 -31.12
N PHE A 518 59.65 8.76 -31.41
CA PHE A 518 58.83 8.12 -32.48
C PHE A 518 57.83 7.11 -31.92
N THR A 519 57.69 7.04 -30.59
CA THR A 519 56.89 6.03 -29.90
C THR A 519 55.41 6.05 -30.28
N TYR A 520 54.90 7.20 -30.71
CA TYR A 520 53.49 7.41 -31.05
C TYR A 520 53.23 7.40 -32.56
N LEU A 521 54.29 7.32 -33.38
CA LEU A 521 54.16 7.38 -34.83
C LEU A 521 53.56 6.09 -35.39
N GLY A 522 52.60 6.24 -36.30
CA GLY A 522 51.88 5.15 -36.94
C GLY A 522 50.62 4.73 -36.18
N GLY A 523 50.14 5.55 -35.23
CA GLY A 523 48.89 5.28 -34.54
C GLY A 523 48.42 6.44 -33.67
N HIS A 524 47.11 6.61 -33.61
CA HIS A 524 46.49 7.63 -32.75
C HIS A 524 45.29 7.04 -32.04
N THR A 525 44.98 7.54 -30.84
CA THR A 525 43.79 7.13 -30.10
C THR A 525 42.90 8.33 -29.86
N PHE A 526 41.60 8.15 -30.07
CA PHE A 526 40.58 9.10 -29.68
C PHE A 526 39.94 8.61 -28.38
N SER A 527 39.86 9.49 -27.39
CA SER A 527 39.04 9.29 -26.20
C SER A 527 37.87 10.26 -26.33
N SER A 528 36.66 9.74 -26.49
CA SER A 528 35.48 10.56 -26.18
C SER A 528 35.64 11.07 -24.74
N ALA A 529 35.17 12.30 -24.47
CA ALA A 529 34.91 12.69 -23.09
C ALA A 529 34.02 11.59 -22.50
N VAL A 530 34.45 11.01 -21.38
CA VAL A 530 33.64 10.03 -20.66
C VAL A 530 32.40 10.78 -20.20
N ASN A 531 31.20 10.30 -20.59
CA ASN A 531 29.95 10.89 -20.13
C ASN A 531 29.96 10.92 -18.60
N GLU A 532 29.86 12.10 -18.00
CA GLU A 532 29.75 12.21 -16.56
C GLU A 532 28.32 11.86 -16.16
N ALA A 533 28.13 11.14 -15.04
CA ALA A 533 26.78 10.82 -14.61
C ALA A 533 26.08 12.09 -14.11
N PRO A 534 24.77 12.27 -14.38
CA PRO A 534 24.03 13.41 -13.85
C PRO A 534 23.97 13.34 -12.32
N SER A 535 23.63 14.45 -11.67
CA SER A 535 23.42 14.54 -10.23
C SER A 535 22.02 15.01 -9.92
N VAL A 536 21.43 14.50 -8.83
CA VAL A 536 20.09 14.87 -8.37
C VAL A 536 20.00 14.86 -6.85
N SER A 537 19.26 15.82 -6.30
CA SER A 537 18.86 15.83 -4.89
C SER A 537 17.45 16.37 -4.73
N ILE A 538 16.69 15.78 -3.80
CA ILE A 538 15.41 16.34 -3.37
C ILE A 538 15.70 17.56 -2.48
N THR A 539 15.15 18.70 -2.85
CA THR A 539 15.31 19.98 -2.13
C THR A 539 14.12 20.29 -1.22
N SER A 540 12.96 19.70 -1.48
CA SER A 540 11.77 19.72 -0.63
C SER A 540 10.97 18.44 -0.84
N PRO A 541 10.41 17.79 0.20
CA PRO A 541 10.59 18.10 1.61
C PRO A 541 12.04 17.81 2.08
N THR A 542 12.37 18.22 3.30
CA THR A 542 13.67 17.89 3.94
C THR A 542 13.52 16.68 4.87
N THR A 543 14.62 15.99 5.17
CA THR A 543 14.59 14.84 6.07
C THR A 543 13.98 15.20 7.44
N ASN A 544 13.09 14.35 7.95
CA ASN A 544 12.27 14.51 9.15
C ASN A 544 11.20 15.62 9.06
N SER A 545 10.86 16.08 7.85
CA SER A 545 9.63 16.87 7.67
C SER A 545 8.42 16.03 8.09
N ALA A 546 7.47 16.67 8.78
CA ALA A 546 6.22 16.07 9.22
C ALA A 546 5.04 16.76 8.54
N PHE A 547 4.08 15.97 8.09
CA PHE A 547 2.84 16.39 7.44
C PHE A 547 1.66 15.67 8.08
N THR A 548 0.44 16.07 7.77
CA THR A 548 -0.77 15.39 8.20
C THR A 548 -1.35 14.58 7.04
N GLU A 549 -1.95 13.43 7.35
CA GLU A 549 -2.68 12.63 6.37
C GLU A 549 -3.72 13.48 5.61
N GLY A 550 -3.71 13.38 4.28
CA GLY A 550 -4.50 14.21 3.38
C GLY A 550 -3.80 15.47 2.89
N ASP A 551 -2.63 15.82 3.44
CA ASP A 551 -1.82 16.94 2.94
C ASP A 551 -1.31 16.63 1.52
N ILE A 552 -1.23 17.70 0.71
CA ILE A 552 -0.52 17.70 -0.57
C ILE A 552 0.92 18.16 -0.31
N ILE A 553 1.88 17.29 -0.57
CA ILE A 553 3.31 17.53 -0.43
C ILE A 553 3.89 17.86 -1.80
N SER A 554 4.45 19.06 -1.95
CA SER A 554 5.25 19.43 -3.14
C SER A 554 6.67 18.89 -2.99
N ILE A 555 7.00 17.86 -3.76
CA ILE A 555 8.32 17.27 -3.87
C ILE A 555 9.09 18.01 -4.96
N GLU A 556 10.18 18.68 -4.60
CA GLU A 556 11.02 19.46 -5.52
C GLU A 556 12.41 18.82 -5.59
N ALA A 557 13.01 18.77 -6.79
CA ALA A 557 14.36 18.27 -6.99
C ALA A 557 15.25 19.23 -7.78
N SER A 558 16.52 19.28 -7.39
CA SER A 558 17.60 19.93 -8.13
C SER A 558 18.40 18.88 -8.87
N ALA A 559 18.43 18.95 -10.19
CA ALA A 559 19.20 18.04 -11.04
C ALA A 559 20.12 18.82 -11.97
N THR A 560 21.36 18.35 -12.12
CA THR A 560 22.38 18.96 -13.00
C THR A 560 23.23 17.90 -13.67
N ASP A 561 23.69 18.21 -14.87
CA ASP A 561 24.63 17.39 -15.61
C ASP A 561 25.84 18.24 -16.04
N ALA A 562 27.05 17.69 -15.93
CA ALA A 562 28.29 18.46 -16.01
C ALA A 562 28.79 18.64 -17.45
N ASP A 563 28.53 17.65 -18.30
CA ASP A 563 28.98 17.58 -19.69
C ASP A 563 27.82 17.50 -20.71
N GLY A 564 26.59 17.36 -20.23
CA GLY A 564 25.38 17.36 -21.06
C GLY A 564 24.21 18.12 -20.45
N SER A 565 23.02 17.55 -20.59
CA SER A 565 21.75 18.12 -20.12
C SER A 565 20.86 17.05 -19.48
N VAL A 566 20.13 17.44 -18.44
CA VAL A 566 19.12 16.57 -17.82
C VAL A 566 17.89 16.47 -18.73
N THR A 567 17.41 15.25 -18.97
CA THR A 567 16.22 14.98 -19.78
C THR A 567 14.94 14.81 -18.96
N LYS A 568 15.01 14.18 -17.77
CA LYS A 568 13.87 14.07 -16.83
C LYS A 568 14.27 13.65 -15.43
N VAL A 569 13.34 13.83 -14.48
CA VAL A 569 13.41 13.33 -13.09
C VAL A 569 12.15 12.51 -12.77
N VAL A 570 12.32 11.33 -12.15
CA VAL A 570 11.25 10.44 -11.68
C VAL A 570 11.27 10.40 -10.15
N PHE A 571 10.12 10.60 -9.50
CA PHE A 571 9.97 10.65 -8.05
C PHE A 571 9.34 9.36 -7.49
N TYR A 572 9.84 8.92 -6.34
CA TYR A 572 9.46 7.66 -5.71
C TYR A 572 9.09 7.84 -4.23
N GLU A 573 8.22 6.95 -3.76
CA GLU A 573 7.97 6.63 -2.34
C GLU A 573 8.33 5.16 -2.13
N GLY A 574 9.42 4.89 -1.41
CA GLY A 574 9.98 3.54 -1.34
C GLY A 574 10.31 2.98 -2.73
N SER A 575 9.58 1.95 -3.16
CA SER A 575 9.65 1.38 -4.52
C SER A 575 8.54 1.87 -5.47
N ASN A 576 7.55 2.61 -4.95
CA ASN A 576 6.41 3.08 -5.72
C ASN A 576 6.78 4.35 -6.51
N VAL A 577 6.46 4.38 -7.80
CA VAL A 577 6.60 5.58 -8.63
C VAL A 577 5.43 6.53 -8.30
N LEU A 578 5.75 7.76 -7.91
CA LEU A 578 4.76 8.81 -7.69
C LEU A 578 4.46 9.59 -8.98
N GLY A 579 5.48 9.83 -9.81
CA GLY A 579 5.36 10.59 -11.06
C GLY A 579 6.72 10.97 -11.65
N GLU A 580 6.71 11.68 -12.78
CA GLU A 580 7.91 12.21 -13.45
C GLU A 580 7.70 13.66 -13.92
N ASP A 581 8.80 14.41 -14.04
CA ASP A 581 8.83 15.77 -14.60
C ASP A 581 10.02 15.89 -15.56
N ASP A 582 9.77 16.38 -16.77
CA ASP A 582 10.75 16.56 -17.84
C ASP A 582 11.17 18.04 -18.01
N SER A 583 10.71 18.93 -17.12
CA SER A 583 10.92 20.37 -17.23
C SER A 583 11.44 20.98 -15.92
N SER A 584 12.61 21.63 -15.97
CA SER A 584 13.14 22.34 -14.81
C SER A 584 12.38 23.65 -14.53
N PRO A 585 12.02 23.99 -13.28
CA PRO A 585 12.35 23.29 -12.04
C PRO A 585 11.49 22.03 -11.81
N TYR A 586 12.15 20.91 -11.48
CA TYR A 586 11.51 19.61 -11.36
C TYR A 586 10.69 19.52 -10.07
N ALA A 587 9.37 19.30 -10.19
CA ALA A 587 8.48 19.20 -9.05
C ALA A 587 7.31 18.24 -9.27
N LEU A 588 6.81 17.65 -8.17
CA LEU A 588 5.63 16.79 -8.15
C LEU A 588 4.79 17.04 -6.90
N ASP A 589 3.50 17.31 -7.08
CA ASP A 589 2.53 17.35 -5.98
C ASP A 589 2.02 15.94 -5.66
N TRP A 590 2.27 15.47 -4.44
CA TRP A 590 1.86 14.16 -3.94
C TRP A 590 0.87 14.28 -2.79
N THR A 591 -0.33 13.72 -2.94
CA THR A 591 -1.35 13.70 -1.86
C THR A 591 -1.15 12.47 -0.98
N THR A 592 -1.01 12.67 0.32
CA THR A 592 -0.77 11.61 1.29
C THR A 592 -2.08 10.88 1.64
N SER A 593 -2.07 9.55 1.56
CA SER A 593 -3.27 8.72 1.77
C SER A 593 -3.21 7.82 3.00
N ALA A 594 -2.11 7.87 3.76
CA ALA A 594 -1.90 7.09 4.98
C ALA A 594 -0.90 7.78 5.90
N SER A 595 -1.08 7.63 7.22
CA SER A 595 -0.08 8.02 8.21
C SER A 595 1.05 6.99 8.31
N GLY A 596 2.25 7.43 8.71
CA GLY A 596 3.43 6.57 8.80
C GLY A 596 4.74 7.27 8.49
N SER A 597 5.82 6.50 8.43
CA SER A 597 7.14 6.98 7.96
C SER A 597 7.33 6.61 6.51
N PHE A 598 7.71 7.57 5.68
CA PHE A 598 7.90 7.40 4.23
C PHE A 598 9.31 7.81 3.83
N SER A 599 9.80 7.23 2.74
CA SER A 599 11.13 7.51 2.20
C SER A 599 11.01 7.94 0.74
N LEU A 600 11.34 9.21 0.45
CA LEU A 600 11.27 9.77 -0.89
C LEU A 600 12.64 9.72 -1.58
N THR A 601 12.68 9.33 -2.86
CA THR A 601 13.87 9.39 -3.71
C THR A 601 13.54 9.94 -5.10
N ALA A 602 14.56 10.46 -5.79
CA ALA A 602 14.46 10.95 -7.16
C ALA A 602 15.51 10.29 -8.06
N LEU A 603 15.11 9.81 -9.25
CA LEU A 603 15.98 9.25 -10.28
C LEU A 603 16.07 10.25 -11.45
N VAL A 604 17.29 10.64 -11.84
CA VAL A 604 17.54 11.57 -12.95
C VAL A 604 18.10 10.84 -14.17
N TYR A 605 17.76 11.34 -15.36
CA TYR A 605 18.31 10.92 -16.66
C TYR A 605 19.01 12.11 -17.34
N ASP A 606 20.15 11.88 -17.99
CA ASP A 606 20.82 12.85 -18.89
C ASP A 606 20.44 12.64 -20.38
N ASP A 607 21.07 13.39 -21.29
CA ASP A 607 20.86 13.29 -22.75
C ASP A 607 21.55 12.08 -23.39
N LYS A 608 22.31 11.30 -22.61
CA LYS A 608 22.94 10.04 -22.99
C LYS A 608 22.33 8.83 -22.27
N ASN A 609 21.21 9.03 -21.58
CA ASN A 609 20.48 8.05 -20.77
C ASN A 609 21.26 7.47 -19.59
N THR A 610 22.34 8.11 -19.14
CA THR A 610 22.97 7.77 -17.86
C THR A 610 22.07 8.26 -16.74
N THR A 611 22.03 7.50 -15.64
CA THR A 611 21.13 7.79 -14.52
C THR A 611 21.88 7.89 -13.20
N SER A 612 21.33 8.69 -12.29
CA SER A 612 21.73 8.76 -10.88
C SER A 612 20.50 8.84 -9.98
N MET A 613 20.62 8.31 -8.77
CA MET A 613 19.56 8.38 -7.75
C MET A 613 19.97 9.33 -6.62
N SER A 614 19.01 10.07 -6.08
CA SER A 614 19.24 10.92 -4.91
C SER A 614 19.41 10.08 -3.64
N GLU A 615 19.98 10.70 -2.61
CA GLU A 615 19.81 10.22 -1.24
C GLU A 615 18.32 10.18 -0.86
N ALA A 616 17.98 9.29 0.08
CA ALA A 616 16.62 9.14 0.58
C ALA A 616 16.25 10.28 1.55
N VAL A 617 15.09 10.88 1.34
CA VAL A 617 14.47 11.85 2.24
C VAL A 617 13.39 11.16 3.04
N ALA A 618 13.68 10.86 4.31
CA ALA A 618 12.69 10.34 5.25
C ALA A 618 11.73 11.45 5.69
N ILE A 619 10.42 11.20 5.67
CA ILE A 619 9.38 12.09 6.19
C ILE A 619 8.38 11.31 7.06
N THR A 620 7.58 12.01 7.85
CA THR A 620 6.51 11.41 8.65
C THR A 620 5.17 12.03 8.27
N ILE A 621 4.16 11.19 8.05
CA ILE A 621 2.77 11.60 7.93
C ILE A 621 2.08 11.24 9.25
N GLU A 622 1.61 12.24 9.97
CA GLU A 622 0.83 12.08 11.19
C GLU A 622 -0.65 11.87 10.84
N SER A 623 -1.34 11.03 11.60
CA SER A 623 -2.79 10.88 11.46
C SER A 623 -3.49 12.20 11.71
N SER A 624 -4.50 12.54 10.90
CA SER A 624 -5.32 13.72 11.14
C SER A 624 -6.00 13.61 12.52
N SER A 625 -5.70 14.56 13.43
CA SER A 625 -6.32 14.59 14.76
C SER A 625 -7.75 15.13 14.69
N ASN A 626 -8.67 14.34 14.14
CA ASN A 626 -10.08 14.67 14.22
C ASN A 626 -10.59 14.34 15.62
N THR A 627 -10.81 15.36 16.45
CA THR A 627 -11.67 15.21 17.63
C THR A 627 -13.06 14.77 17.14
N PRO A 628 -13.62 13.66 17.64
CA PRO A 628 -14.95 13.21 17.22
C PRO A 628 -15.99 14.32 17.38
N ASP A 629 -16.69 14.67 16.30
CA ASP A 629 -17.75 15.68 16.27
C ASP A 629 -18.90 15.23 15.34
N LEU A 630 -19.96 16.04 15.22
CA LEU A 630 -21.08 15.78 14.32
C LEU A 630 -20.65 15.85 12.86
N PHE A 631 -21.20 14.96 12.03
CA PHE A 631 -20.94 14.93 10.58
C PHE A 631 -22.21 14.52 9.82
N PHE A 632 -22.28 14.85 8.53
CA PHE A 632 -23.36 14.41 7.65
C PHE A 632 -23.24 12.91 7.34
N SER A 633 -24.33 12.19 7.58
CA SER A 633 -24.45 10.76 7.31
C SER A 633 -25.25 10.44 6.05
N GLU A 634 -26.18 11.29 5.64
CA GLU A 634 -26.97 11.05 4.42
C GLU A 634 -27.39 12.36 3.75
N TYR A 635 -27.39 12.36 2.42
CA TYR A 635 -27.88 13.43 1.56
C TYR A 635 -28.87 12.82 0.55
N ILE A 636 -30.09 13.35 0.48
CA ILE A 636 -31.12 12.85 -0.44
C ILE A 636 -31.51 13.95 -1.42
N GLU A 637 -31.20 13.76 -2.69
CA GLU A 637 -31.78 14.49 -3.82
C GLU A 637 -32.71 13.60 -4.65
N GLY A 638 -33.94 13.49 -4.17
CA GLY A 638 -35.00 12.71 -4.82
C GLY A 638 -35.88 13.52 -5.79
N SER A 639 -36.97 12.89 -6.22
CA SER A 639 -37.96 13.51 -7.09
C SER A 639 -38.71 14.65 -6.41
N SER A 640 -39.02 15.68 -7.20
CA SER A 640 -39.78 16.85 -6.74
C SER A 640 -39.14 17.52 -5.50
N TYR A 641 -39.78 17.37 -4.34
CA TYR A 641 -39.36 17.95 -3.06
C TYR A 641 -38.81 16.90 -2.09
N ASN A 642 -38.52 15.68 -2.55
CA ASN A 642 -37.84 14.66 -1.75
C ASN A 642 -36.40 15.10 -1.50
N LYS A 643 -36.20 15.92 -0.47
CA LYS A 643 -34.91 16.50 -0.10
C LYS A 643 -34.72 16.35 1.40
N ALA A 644 -33.60 15.77 1.79
CA ALA A 644 -33.24 15.58 3.18
C ALA A 644 -31.73 15.58 3.40
N LEU A 645 -31.33 15.97 4.61
CA LEU A 645 -29.98 15.86 5.15
C LEU A 645 -30.08 15.11 6.48
N GLU A 646 -29.12 14.25 6.75
CA GLU A 646 -28.98 13.55 8.02
C GLU A 646 -27.63 13.87 8.65
N ILE A 647 -27.62 14.14 9.96
CA ILE A 647 -26.41 14.42 10.74
C ILE A 647 -26.29 13.35 11.83
N ALA A 648 -25.16 12.67 11.91
CA ALA A 648 -24.89 11.64 12.90
C ALA A 648 -24.07 12.18 14.09
N ASN A 649 -24.37 11.66 15.29
CA ASN A 649 -23.55 11.87 16.48
C ASN A 649 -22.80 10.59 16.86
N GLN A 650 -21.48 10.59 16.64
CA GLN A 650 -20.58 9.53 17.10
C GLN A 650 -19.52 10.03 18.09
N THR A 651 -19.76 11.16 18.75
CA THR A 651 -18.76 11.85 19.59
C THR A 651 -18.36 11.14 20.90
N GLY A 652 -19.07 10.07 21.25
CA GLY A 652 -18.99 9.39 22.55
C GLY A 652 -19.91 9.99 23.62
N SER A 653 -20.69 11.05 23.31
CA SER A 653 -21.55 11.73 24.27
C SER A 653 -22.74 12.46 23.61
N ASP A 654 -23.74 12.84 24.40
CA ASP A 654 -24.85 13.66 23.91
C ASP A 654 -24.37 15.06 23.53
N VAL A 655 -24.81 15.58 22.38
CA VAL A 655 -24.38 16.87 21.82
C VAL A 655 -25.53 17.88 21.85
N ASP A 656 -25.27 19.09 22.37
CA ASP A 656 -26.17 20.24 22.26
C ASP A 656 -26.04 20.88 20.86
N LEU A 657 -27.14 20.88 20.11
CA LEU A 657 -27.18 21.35 18.72
C LEU A 657 -27.16 22.88 18.59
N SER A 658 -27.30 23.64 19.68
CA SER A 658 -27.38 25.11 19.64
C SER A 658 -26.12 25.81 19.11
N ALA A 659 -24.98 25.11 19.10
CA ALA A 659 -23.74 25.59 18.50
C ALA A 659 -23.63 25.30 16.99
N TYR A 660 -24.57 24.54 16.40
CA TYR A 660 -24.45 24.02 15.04
C TYR A 660 -25.44 24.69 14.09
N SER A 661 -25.01 24.87 12.84
CA SER A 661 -25.83 25.40 11.76
C SER A 661 -25.52 24.75 10.42
N VAL A 662 -26.54 24.61 9.57
CA VAL A 662 -26.38 24.12 8.19
C VAL A 662 -26.39 25.28 7.22
N HIS A 663 -25.43 25.34 6.32
CA HIS A 663 -25.28 26.37 5.30
C HIS A 663 -25.24 25.75 3.91
N LYS A 664 -25.59 26.53 2.88
CA LYS A 664 -25.57 26.08 1.48
C LYS A 664 -24.96 27.14 0.56
N GLN A 665 -24.15 26.74 -0.41
CA GLN A 665 -23.78 27.55 -1.58
C GLN A 665 -24.77 27.33 -2.72
N THR A 666 -25.25 28.40 -3.35
CA THR A 666 -26.27 28.28 -4.41
C THR A 666 -25.63 28.11 -5.79
N ASN A 667 -25.89 26.97 -6.42
CA ASN A 667 -25.15 26.47 -7.59
C ASN A 667 -23.65 26.34 -7.30
N GLY A 668 -23.29 25.94 -6.08
CA GLY A 668 -21.94 25.49 -5.75
C GLY A 668 -20.87 26.57 -5.72
N ALA A 669 -21.21 27.82 -6.02
CA ALA A 669 -20.31 28.97 -5.97
C ALA A 669 -20.91 30.14 -5.17
N GLY A 670 -20.04 30.98 -4.61
CA GLY A 670 -20.42 32.22 -3.92
C GLY A 670 -20.45 32.13 -2.40
N ASP A 671 -21.04 33.12 -1.74
CA ASP A 671 -21.08 33.14 -0.27
C ASP A 671 -22.00 32.04 0.29
N TRP A 672 -21.67 31.51 1.46
CA TRP A 672 -22.56 30.65 2.24
C TRP A 672 -23.89 31.36 2.53
N SER A 673 -25.00 30.61 2.55
CA SER A 673 -26.28 31.12 3.00
C SER A 673 -26.22 31.63 4.46
N THR A 674 -27.27 32.35 4.89
CA THR A 674 -27.36 32.87 6.27
C THR A 674 -27.36 31.79 7.35
N GLY A 675 -27.56 30.52 6.96
CA GLY A 675 -27.54 29.36 7.85
C GLY A 675 -28.88 29.03 8.48
N LEU A 676 -29.13 27.74 8.66
CA LEU A 676 -30.18 27.17 9.49
C LEU A 676 -29.57 26.76 10.83
N ASN A 677 -29.87 27.52 11.90
CA ASN A 677 -29.44 27.13 13.25
C ASN A 677 -30.21 25.89 13.72
N LEU A 678 -29.48 24.92 14.25
CA LEU A 678 -30.05 23.70 14.82
C LEU A 678 -30.40 23.94 16.30
N THR A 679 -31.33 23.13 16.82
CA THR A 679 -31.76 23.22 18.22
C THR A 679 -32.06 21.83 18.77
N GLY A 680 -31.89 21.66 20.07
CA GLY A 680 -32.15 20.40 20.76
C GLY A 680 -30.87 19.70 21.20
N THR A 681 -30.99 18.44 21.59
CA THR A 681 -29.88 17.59 22.00
C THR A 681 -29.93 16.33 21.16
N LEU A 682 -28.82 16.00 20.51
CA LEU A 682 -28.65 14.77 19.74
C LEU A 682 -27.90 13.77 20.60
N ALA A 683 -28.53 12.66 20.97
CA ALA A 683 -27.91 11.67 21.85
C ALA A 683 -26.76 10.94 21.14
N GLN A 684 -25.82 10.39 21.91
CA GLN A 684 -24.75 9.56 21.35
C GLN A 684 -25.32 8.38 20.55
N GLY A 685 -24.85 8.20 19.32
CA GLY A 685 -25.26 7.11 18.44
C GLY A 685 -26.64 7.30 17.81
N GLU A 686 -27.18 8.53 17.80
CA GLU A 686 -28.43 8.90 17.12
C GLU A 686 -28.16 9.83 15.93
N VAL A 687 -29.19 10.06 15.11
CA VAL A 687 -29.16 10.97 13.95
C VAL A 687 -30.16 12.11 14.08
N TYR A 688 -29.90 13.22 13.40
CA TYR A 688 -30.80 14.37 13.26
C TYR A 688 -31.14 14.60 11.79
N VAL A 689 -32.41 14.44 11.43
CA VAL A 689 -32.89 14.51 10.05
C VAL A 689 -33.59 15.85 9.78
N ILE A 690 -33.10 16.55 8.76
CA ILE A 690 -33.68 17.80 8.23
C ILE A 690 -34.30 17.49 6.88
N ALA A 691 -35.60 17.77 6.71
CA ALA A 691 -36.31 17.48 5.47
C ALA A 691 -37.01 18.71 4.88
N HIS A 692 -37.25 18.70 3.57
CA HIS A 692 -38.13 19.69 2.95
C HIS A 692 -39.60 19.43 3.33
N SER A 693 -40.38 20.42 3.78
CA SER A 693 -41.76 20.25 4.28
C SER A 693 -42.77 19.69 3.26
N SER A 694 -42.41 19.67 1.97
CA SER A 694 -43.21 19.05 0.90
C SER A 694 -42.65 17.72 0.38
N ALA A 695 -41.66 17.15 1.07
CA ALA A 695 -41.12 15.83 0.76
C ALA A 695 -42.18 14.74 0.89
N SER A 696 -41.86 13.56 0.36
CA SER A 696 -42.67 12.36 0.56
C SER A 696 -42.85 12.09 2.05
N PHE A 697 -43.95 11.41 2.38
CA PHE A 697 -44.21 11.02 3.75
C PHE A 697 -43.11 10.12 4.34
N GLU A 698 -42.42 9.33 3.51
CA GLU A 698 -41.36 8.42 3.97
C GLU A 698 -40.17 9.22 4.53
N ILE A 699 -39.82 10.34 3.90
CA ILE A 699 -38.81 11.28 4.41
C ILE A 699 -39.33 12.01 5.65
N LEU A 700 -40.54 12.61 5.57
CA LEU A 700 -41.10 13.40 6.69
C LEU A 700 -41.33 12.58 7.96
N ALA A 701 -41.46 11.25 7.84
CA ALA A 701 -41.60 10.35 8.98
C ALA A 701 -40.31 10.17 9.79
N GLN A 702 -39.15 10.44 9.19
CA GLN A 702 -37.84 10.37 9.84
C GLN A 702 -37.34 11.76 10.28
N ALA A 703 -37.96 12.84 9.77
CA ALA A 703 -37.53 14.20 10.01
C ALA A 703 -37.73 14.64 11.48
N ASP A 704 -36.65 15.12 12.10
CA ASP A 704 -36.69 15.86 13.36
C ASP A 704 -37.19 17.29 13.15
N ILE A 705 -36.86 17.85 11.99
CA ILE A 705 -37.39 19.14 11.54
C ILE A 705 -37.70 19.10 10.05
N ASP A 706 -38.83 19.72 9.68
CA ASP A 706 -39.15 20.01 8.30
C ASP A 706 -39.18 21.52 8.04
N ILE A 707 -38.59 21.93 6.92
CA ILE A 707 -38.41 23.34 6.57
C ILE A 707 -38.66 23.59 5.08
N THR A 708 -38.81 24.86 4.72
CA THR A 708 -38.85 25.30 3.31
C THR A 708 -37.75 26.34 3.01
N SER A 709 -36.73 26.47 3.87
CA SER A 709 -35.66 27.45 3.71
C SER A 709 -34.68 27.05 2.60
N SER A 710 -33.75 27.94 2.25
CA SER A 710 -32.80 27.73 1.16
C SER A 710 -31.90 26.52 1.37
N GLU A 711 -31.56 26.19 2.61
CA GLU A 711 -30.56 25.18 2.98
C GLU A 711 -30.96 23.76 2.53
N ILE A 712 -32.27 23.48 2.47
CA ILE A 712 -32.79 22.17 2.05
C ILE A 712 -33.24 22.14 0.57
N ASN A 713 -33.16 23.27 -0.13
CA ASN A 713 -33.57 23.42 -1.53
C ASN A 713 -32.36 23.29 -2.48
N PHE A 714 -31.57 22.22 -2.32
CA PHE A 714 -30.44 21.90 -3.20
C PHE A 714 -30.88 21.14 -4.47
N ASN A 715 -30.06 21.13 -5.52
CA ASN A 715 -30.35 20.46 -6.80
C ASN A 715 -29.13 19.77 -7.44
N GLY A 716 -28.13 19.43 -6.62
CA GLY A 716 -27.07 18.49 -6.98
C GLY A 716 -25.74 19.12 -7.33
N ASN A 717 -25.72 20.43 -7.54
CA ASN A 717 -24.50 21.23 -7.60
C ASN A 717 -24.43 22.26 -6.47
N ASP A 718 -25.25 22.14 -5.44
CA ASP A 718 -25.20 23.02 -4.28
C ASP A 718 -24.40 22.36 -3.16
N ALA A 719 -23.21 22.89 -2.84
CA ALA A 719 -22.46 22.44 -1.66
C ALA A 719 -23.22 22.78 -0.37
N VAL A 720 -23.29 21.82 0.55
CA VAL A 720 -23.96 21.96 1.86
C VAL A 720 -22.93 21.69 2.95
N ALA A 721 -22.90 22.55 3.97
CA ALA A 721 -21.90 22.50 5.02
C ALA A 721 -22.53 22.56 6.42
N LEU A 722 -21.94 21.81 7.35
CA LEU A 722 -22.22 21.87 8.78
C LEU A 722 -21.19 22.78 9.41
N PHE A 723 -21.66 23.74 10.20
CA PHE A 723 -20.82 24.68 10.94
C PHE A 723 -20.99 24.45 12.44
N LYS A 724 -19.93 24.70 13.21
CA LYS A 724 -19.94 24.73 14.68
C LYS A 724 -19.34 26.04 15.15
N SER A 725 -20.11 26.82 15.91
CA SER A 725 -19.69 28.14 16.41
C SER A 725 -19.17 29.10 15.33
N GLY A 726 -19.63 28.94 14.09
CA GLY A 726 -19.22 29.76 12.95
C GLY A 726 -18.00 29.24 12.16
N GLU A 727 -17.42 28.11 12.55
CA GLU A 727 -16.36 27.43 11.79
C GLU A 727 -16.92 26.25 10.99
N LEU A 728 -16.38 26.02 9.79
CA LEU A 728 -16.76 24.88 8.95
C LEU A 728 -16.31 23.58 9.63
N LEU A 729 -17.25 22.66 9.81
CA LEU A 729 -17.01 21.37 10.45
C LEU A 729 -17.02 20.24 9.42
N ASP A 730 -18.11 20.13 8.65
CA ASP A 730 -18.29 19.06 7.66
C ASP A 730 -18.89 19.61 6.37
N ILE A 731 -18.64 18.95 5.23
CA ILE A 731 -19.15 19.40 3.92
C ILE A 731 -19.56 18.24 3.01
N ILE A 732 -20.63 18.47 2.25
CA ILE A 732 -21.07 17.65 1.12
C ILE A 732 -21.01 18.53 -0.15
N GLY A 733 -20.26 18.09 -1.15
CA GLY A 733 -20.00 18.85 -2.38
C GLY A 733 -18.74 19.73 -2.31
N VAL A 734 -18.22 20.08 -3.49
CA VAL A 734 -16.98 20.85 -3.60
C VAL A 734 -17.26 22.34 -3.40
N PHE A 735 -16.48 22.98 -2.51
CA PHE A 735 -16.60 24.41 -2.23
C PHE A 735 -16.18 25.25 -3.45
N ASN A 736 -17.00 26.22 -3.84
CA ASN A 736 -16.78 27.08 -5.02
C ASN A 736 -16.70 26.34 -6.38
N ASP A 737 -17.44 25.23 -6.53
CA ASP A 737 -17.57 24.49 -7.79
C ASP A 737 -19.05 24.32 -8.16
N ASP A 738 -19.44 24.77 -9.37
CA ASP A 738 -20.82 24.71 -9.87
C ASP A 738 -21.17 23.39 -10.60
N SER A 739 -20.25 22.43 -10.62
CA SER A 739 -20.44 21.10 -11.20
C SER A 739 -21.39 20.24 -10.39
N TYR A 740 -22.15 19.37 -11.07
CA TYR A 740 -23.04 18.42 -10.41
C TYR A 740 -22.24 17.28 -9.76
N PHE A 741 -22.21 17.24 -8.44
CA PHE A 741 -21.62 16.13 -7.68
C PHE A 741 -22.69 15.12 -7.22
N ALA A 742 -23.95 15.54 -7.01
CA ALA A 742 -25.00 14.69 -6.43
C ALA A 742 -26.40 14.87 -7.05
N LYS A 743 -26.48 15.15 -8.35
CA LYS A 743 -27.77 15.32 -9.02
C LYS A 743 -28.60 14.04 -9.04
N ASP A 744 -29.85 14.13 -8.60
CA ASP A 744 -30.83 13.04 -8.65
C ASP A 744 -30.34 11.72 -7.98
N VAL A 745 -29.59 11.80 -6.89
CA VAL A 745 -29.07 10.63 -6.14
C VAL A 745 -29.30 10.75 -4.63
N THR A 746 -29.15 9.63 -3.94
CA THR A 746 -28.95 9.59 -2.48
C THR A 746 -27.47 9.28 -2.22
N LEU A 747 -26.81 10.08 -1.40
CA LEU A 747 -25.47 9.78 -0.89
C LEU A 747 -25.58 9.30 0.55
N LEU A 748 -24.95 8.18 0.86
CA LEU A 748 -24.82 7.66 2.22
C LEU A 748 -23.35 7.70 2.61
N ARG A 749 -23.04 8.28 3.77
CA ARG A 749 -21.69 8.29 4.29
C ARG A 749 -21.28 6.85 4.63
N LYS A 750 -20.11 6.43 4.17
CA LYS A 750 -19.60 5.08 4.47
C LYS A 750 -19.42 4.90 5.97
N SER A 751 -19.67 3.69 6.45
CA SER A 751 -19.73 3.39 7.89
C SER A 751 -18.40 3.49 8.64
N ASP A 752 -17.27 3.46 7.91
CA ASP A 752 -15.92 3.67 8.43
C ASP A 752 -15.56 5.15 8.63
N ILE A 753 -16.38 6.07 8.10
CA ILE A 753 -16.22 7.51 8.32
C ILE A 753 -16.97 7.90 9.60
N THR A 754 -16.22 8.09 10.68
CA THR A 754 -16.77 8.39 12.03
C THR A 754 -16.53 9.82 12.50
N SER A 755 -15.97 10.67 11.63
CA SER A 755 -15.54 12.04 11.94
C SER A 755 -15.83 12.98 10.77
N PRO A 756 -16.06 14.29 11.03
CA PRO A 756 -16.34 15.26 9.98
C PRO A 756 -15.10 15.62 9.15
N ARG A 757 -15.32 16.14 7.94
CA ARG A 757 -14.25 16.65 7.07
C ARG A 757 -14.63 17.96 6.39
N THR A 758 -13.70 18.91 6.36
CA THR A 758 -13.91 20.25 5.78
C THR A 758 -13.69 20.31 4.26
N ILE A 759 -13.20 19.22 3.67
CA ILE A 759 -12.99 19.05 2.22
C ILE A 759 -13.83 17.86 1.77
N TYR A 760 -14.64 18.01 0.72
CA TYR A 760 -15.45 16.91 0.22
C TYR A 760 -14.59 15.83 -0.47
N ASP A 761 -14.68 14.58 0.00
CA ASP A 761 -14.24 13.40 -0.75
C ASP A 761 -15.44 12.74 -1.40
N VAL A 762 -15.31 12.30 -2.65
CA VAL A 762 -16.32 11.40 -3.22
C VAL A 762 -16.18 9.97 -2.67
N ASN A 763 -14.97 9.56 -2.26
CA ASN A 763 -14.71 8.19 -1.82
C ASN A 763 -15.26 7.88 -0.41
N GLU A 764 -15.69 8.90 0.33
CA GLU A 764 -16.35 8.77 1.64
C GLU A 764 -17.85 8.46 1.55
N TRP A 765 -18.40 8.42 0.33
CA TRP A 765 -19.84 8.27 0.09
C TRP A 765 -20.16 7.11 -0.83
N ASP A 766 -21.16 6.33 -0.44
CA ASP A 766 -21.86 5.42 -1.34
C ASP A 766 -22.97 6.19 -2.06
N THR A 767 -23.07 5.97 -3.37
CA THR A 767 -24.08 6.61 -4.22
C THR A 767 -25.20 5.62 -4.55
N TYR A 768 -26.42 6.00 -4.22
CA TYR A 768 -27.63 5.25 -4.52
C TYR A 768 -28.52 5.99 -5.52
N ALA A 769 -29.37 5.22 -6.20
CA ALA A 769 -30.32 5.77 -7.15
C ALA A 769 -31.28 6.76 -6.49
N LYS A 770 -31.77 7.71 -7.29
CA LYS A 770 -32.86 8.62 -6.94
C LYS A 770 -33.98 7.96 -6.15
N ASP A 771 -34.51 8.67 -5.16
CA ASP A 771 -35.62 8.23 -4.31
C ASP A 771 -35.33 6.98 -3.46
N THR A 772 -34.07 6.78 -3.07
CA THR A 772 -33.67 5.76 -2.08
C THR A 772 -33.71 6.39 -0.69
N PHE A 773 -34.65 5.95 0.17
CA PHE A 773 -34.87 6.50 1.52
C PHE A 773 -34.69 5.46 2.64
N GLY A 774 -34.19 4.27 2.31
CA GLY A 774 -34.16 3.12 3.23
C GLY A 774 -33.19 3.29 4.41
N TYR A 775 -32.25 4.24 4.30
CA TYR A 775 -31.22 4.51 5.31
C TYR A 775 -31.59 5.65 6.25
N LEU A 776 -32.45 6.57 5.79
CA LEU A 776 -32.82 7.77 6.54
C LEU A 776 -33.45 7.44 7.90
N GLY A 777 -32.94 8.09 8.93
CA GLY A 777 -33.29 7.90 10.33
C GLY A 777 -32.58 6.71 10.99
N ASN A 778 -31.49 6.18 10.41
CA ASN A 778 -30.75 5.04 10.95
C ASN A 778 -29.30 5.40 11.28
N ALA A 779 -28.99 5.48 12.58
CA ALA A 779 -27.65 5.82 13.04
C ALA A 779 -26.58 4.73 12.82
N THR A 780 -27.00 3.49 12.55
CA THR A 780 -26.09 2.44 12.06
C THR A 780 -26.05 2.50 10.53
N LEU A 781 -25.05 3.19 9.99
CA LEU A 781 -24.78 3.47 8.56
C LEU A 781 -24.58 2.22 7.67
N SER A 782 -25.13 1.06 8.02
CA SER A 782 -24.72 -0.24 7.50
C SER A 782 -25.85 -1.22 7.16
N THR A 783 -27.13 -0.84 7.20
CA THR A 783 -28.20 -1.79 6.87
C THR A 783 -29.30 -1.26 5.96
N PHE A 784 -29.45 -1.88 4.79
CA PHE A 784 -30.71 -1.91 4.04
C PHE A 784 -31.72 -2.72 4.87
N GLY A 785 -32.43 -2.04 5.76
CA GLY A 785 -33.53 -2.65 6.50
C GLY A 785 -34.70 -2.91 5.55
N THR A 786 -34.75 -4.07 4.90
CA THR A 786 -36.02 -4.56 4.38
C THR A 786 -36.98 -4.69 5.56
N ASN A 787 -37.95 -3.76 5.65
CA ASN A 787 -39.16 -3.84 6.47
C ASN A 787 -39.13 -3.35 7.94
N ALA A 788 -38.38 -2.32 8.32
CA ALA A 788 -38.68 -1.62 9.61
C ALA A 788 -40.00 -0.81 9.54
N ALA A 789 -40.49 -0.49 8.34
CA ALA A 789 -41.74 0.23 8.15
C ALA A 789 -43.01 -0.62 8.30
N LYS A 790 -42.94 -1.96 8.47
CA LYS A 790 -44.15 -2.81 8.47
C LYS A 790 -44.94 -2.81 9.79
N ASP A 791 -44.33 -2.44 10.92
CA ASP A 791 -44.99 -2.46 12.24
C ASP A 791 -44.91 -1.14 13.05
N LYS A 792 -44.29 -0.09 12.50
CA LYS A 792 -44.10 1.21 13.19
C LYS A 792 -45.34 2.09 13.05
N LEU A 793 -45.93 2.49 14.18
CA LEU A 793 -46.95 3.54 14.26
C LEU A 793 -46.28 4.91 14.11
N ILE A 794 -46.65 5.66 13.08
CA ILE A 794 -46.04 6.96 12.78
C ILE A 794 -47.10 8.05 12.95
N PHE A 795 -46.80 9.06 13.76
CA PHE A 795 -47.64 10.23 13.98
C PHE A 795 -46.87 11.50 13.65
N TYR A 796 -47.34 12.26 12.65
CA TYR A 796 -46.65 13.45 12.18
C TYR A 796 -47.64 14.54 11.71
N PRO A 797 -47.36 15.84 11.96
CA PRO A 797 -46.29 16.35 12.82
C PRO A 797 -46.59 16.10 14.31
N ASN A 798 -45.57 16.12 15.16
CA ASN A 798 -45.70 16.06 16.62
C ASN A 798 -44.60 16.92 17.27
N PRO A 799 -44.88 18.14 17.75
CA PRO A 799 -46.22 18.70 17.98
C PRO A 799 -47.00 19.04 16.70
N PHE A 800 -48.33 19.10 16.78
CA PHE A 800 -49.20 19.50 15.66
C PHE A 800 -50.07 20.70 16.01
N GLN A 801 -50.28 21.59 15.04
CA GLN A 801 -51.09 22.80 15.23
C GLN A 801 -52.55 22.66 14.82
N ASN A 802 -52.86 22.00 13.69
CA ASN A 802 -54.23 21.90 13.17
C ASN A 802 -54.63 20.46 12.91
N THR A 803 -53.81 19.76 12.13
CA THR A 803 -54.02 18.37 11.74
C THR A 803 -52.73 17.58 11.92
N ALA A 804 -52.84 16.36 12.43
CA ALA A 804 -51.78 15.35 12.40
C ALA A 804 -52.23 14.15 11.57
N ARG A 805 -51.26 13.38 11.09
CA ARG A 805 -51.45 12.16 10.30
C ARG A 805 -50.89 10.98 11.09
N LEU A 806 -51.65 9.90 11.09
CA LEU A 806 -51.29 8.63 11.71
C LEU A 806 -51.23 7.55 10.64
N LYS A 807 -50.06 6.94 10.42
CA LYS A 807 -49.86 5.84 9.46
C LYS A 807 -49.39 4.57 10.17
N PHE A 808 -49.86 3.43 9.67
CA PHE A 808 -49.53 2.09 10.14
C PHE A 808 -48.84 1.33 9.02
N GLY A 809 -47.86 0.50 9.38
CA GLY A 809 -47.00 -0.21 8.42
C GLY A 809 -47.67 -1.33 7.61
N SER A 810 -48.85 -1.81 8.02
CA SER A 810 -49.55 -2.90 7.35
C SER A 810 -50.87 -2.45 6.71
N PRO A 811 -51.03 -2.55 5.37
CA PRO A 811 -52.32 -2.37 4.69
C PRO A 811 -53.31 -3.52 4.95
N GLU A 812 -52.92 -4.55 5.72
CA GLU A 812 -53.72 -5.78 5.87
C GLU A 812 -54.57 -5.86 7.15
N ALA A 813 -54.39 -4.94 8.11
CA ALA A 813 -55.10 -4.97 9.39
C ALA A 813 -56.62 -5.02 9.23
N SER A 814 -57.30 -5.79 10.09
CA SER A 814 -58.74 -6.03 10.01
C SER A 814 -59.57 -4.94 10.69
N GLU A 815 -59.05 -4.39 11.80
CA GLU A 815 -59.62 -3.26 12.55
C GLU A 815 -58.51 -2.46 13.26
N VAL A 816 -58.64 -1.13 13.24
CA VAL A 816 -57.77 -0.21 13.99
C VAL A 816 -58.59 0.58 14.99
N LEU A 817 -58.25 0.48 16.28
CA LEU A 817 -58.90 1.17 17.39
C LEU A 817 -57.98 2.24 17.95
N MET A 818 -58.36 3.50 17.78
CA MET A 818 -57.62 4.65 18.26
C MET A 818 -58.29 5.25 19.49
N THR A 819 -57.53 5.54 20.54
CA THR A 819 -58.03 6.19 21.76
C THR A 819 -57.05 7.24 22.25
N ILE A 820 -57.54 8.44 22.55
CA ILE A 820 -56.73 9.53 23.11
C ILE A 820 -57.02 9.65 24.60
N TYR A 821 -55.98 9.77 25.40
CA TYR A 821 -56.03 9.96 26.85
C TYR A 821 -55.31 11.23 27.28
N THR A 822 -55.71 11.81 28.41
CA THR A 822 -54.88 12.76 29.15
C THR A 822 -53.66 12.05 29.75
N LEU A 823 -52.65 12.82 30.20
CA LEU A 823 -51.52 12.28 30.96
C LEU A 823 -51.93 11.58 32.27
N THR A 824 -53.10 11.90 32.82
CA THR A 824 -53.66 11.24 34.00
C THR A 824 -54.43 9.96 33.67
N GLY A 825 -54.47 9.54 32.40
CA GLY A 825 -55.14 8.33 31.93
C GLY A 825 -56.64 8.49 31.70
N GLN A 826 -57.18 9.71 31.73
CA GLN A 826 -58.59 9.94 31.40
C GLN A 826 -58.80 9.88 29.89
N LYS A 827 -59.71 9.01 29.44
CA LYS A 827 -60.09 8.87 28.03
C LYS A 827 -60.80 10.14 27.54
N ILE A 828 -60.28 10.73 26.45
CA ILE A 828 -60.84 11.91 25.77
C ILE A 828 -61.77 11.47 24.64
N GLU A 829 -61.25 10.74 23.67
CA GLU A 829 -62.00 10.30 22.49
C GLU A 829 -61.53 8.93 22.00
N SER A 830 -62.35 8.25 21.19
CA SER A 830 -62.05 6.92 20.66
C SER A 830 -62.77 6.67 19.36
N HIS A 831 -62.03 6.12 18.40
CA HIS A 831 -62.49 5.91 17.03
C HIS A 831 -62.08 4.50 16.58
N SER A 832 -63.00 3.76 15.98
CA SER A 832 -62.72 2.48 15.31
C SER A 832 -62.78 2.68 13.80
N TYR A 833 -61.77 2.16 13.11
CA TYR A 833 -61.60 2.25 11.67
C TYR A 833 -61.56 0.83 11.08
N PRO A 834 -62.56 0.43 10.27
CA PRO A 834 -62.56 -0.86 9.59
C PRO A 834 -61.76 -0.82 8.27
N LYS A 835 -61.16 -1.96 7.89
CA LYS A 835 -60.23 -2.14 6.74
C LYS A 835 -60.55 -1.38 5.45
N ASN A 836 -61.82 -1.21 5.14
CA ASN A 836 -62.31 -0.60 3.90
C ASN A 836 -62.46 0.94 3.95
N ARG A 837 -62.04 1.61 5.04
CA ARG A 837 -62.22 3.07 5.21
C ARG A 837 -60.96 3.89 5.49
N TYR A 838 -59.77 3.28 5.57
CA TYR A 838 -58.52 4.02 5.75
C TYR A 838 -57.54 3.76 4.60
N THR A 839 -56.93 4.82 4.08
CA THR A 839 -55.92 4.76 3.00
C THR A 839 -54.50 4.62 3.57
N ASN A 840 -54.33 3.77 4.57
CA ASN A 840 -53.15 3.70 5.46
C ASN A 840 -52.86 4.99 6.26
N GLU A 841 -53.74 5.98 6.23
CA GLU A 841 -53.58 7.27 6.92
C GLU A 841 -54.88 7.64 7.65
N ILE A 842 -54.77 8.08 8.91
CA ILE A 842 -55.86 8.67 9.69
C ILE A 842 -55.47 10.12 10.02
N ARG A 843 -56.41 11.06 9.80
CA ARG A 843 -56.22 12.48 10.13
C ARG A 843 -56.83 12.78 11.49
N LEU A 844 -56.02 13.37 12.37
CA LEU A 844 -56.43 13.85 13.69
C LEU A 844 -56.56 15.38 13.64
N GLY A 845 -57.76 15.91 13.91
CA GLY A 845 -58.10 17.30 13.65
C GLY A 845 -58.82 18.04 14.80
N THR A 846 -58.50 19.33 14.91
CA THR A 846 -59.20 20.50 15.50
C THR A 846 -59.96 20.46 16.84
N GLU A 847 -60.34 19.32 17.42
CA GLU A 847 -61.17 19.29 18.65
C GLU A 847 -60.35 19.14 19.95
N LEU A 848 -59.06 18.83 19.86
CA LEU A 848 -58.16 18.79 21.02
C LEU A 848 -57.70 20.20 21.41
N SER A 849 -57.84 20.54 22.68
CA SER A 849 -57.22 21.75 23.26
C SER A 849 -55.69 21.65 23.27
N LYS A 850 -55.00 22.79 23.30
CA LYS A 850 -53.54 22.84 23.49
C LYS A 850 -53.14 22.03 24.73
N GLY A 851 -52.19 21.10 24.58
CA GLY A 851 -51.80 20.19 25.66
C GLY A 851 -51.04 18.95 25.20
N ILE A 852 -50.64 18.13 26.17
CA ILE A 852 -49.96 16.85 25.96
C ILE A 852 -50.96 15.72 26.22
N TYR A 853 -51.00 14.75 25.31
CA TYR A 853 -51.91 13.61 25.35
C TYR A 853 -51.16 12.29 25.13
N ILE A 854 -51.79 11.18 25.48
CA ILE A 854 -51.36 9.84 25.10
C ILE A 854 -52.31 9.31 24.05
N LEU A 855 -51.80 9.02 22.87
CA LEU A 855 -52.51 8.27 21.83
C LEU A 855 -52.23 6.78 22.02
N GLU A 856 -53.27 5.98 22.16
CA GLU A 856 -53.23 4.52 22.08
C GLU A 856 -53.86 4.08 20.77
N VAL A 857 -53.20 3.16 20.09
CA VAL A 857 -53.70 2.55 18.87
C VAL A 857 -53.60 1.04 19.00
N VAL A 858 -54.73 0.35 18.88
CA VAL A 858 -54.82 -1.10 18.90
C VAL A 858 -55.01 -1.58 17.46
N ILE A 859 -54.04 -2.34 16.96
CA ILE A 859 -54.06 -2.93 15.60
C ILE A 859 -54.18 -4.43 15.78
N ASP A 860 -55.27 -5.03 15.29
CA ASP A 860 -55.53 -6.48 15.41
C ASP A 860 -55.33 -7.04 16.85
N GLY A 861 -55.68 -6.24 17.86
CA GLY A 861 -55.57 -6.60 19.28
C GLY A 861 -54.24 -6.27 19.96
N ILE A 862 -53.27 -5.72 19.24
CA ILE A 862 -51.96 -5.31 19.78
C ILE A 862 -51.96 -3.79 20.05
N PRO A 863 -51.91 -3.34 21.32
CA PRO A 863 -51.87 -1.92 21.66
C PRO A 863 -50.47 -1.33 21.48
N GLN A 864 -50.39 -0.18 20.80
CA GLN A 864 -49.23 0.70 20.72
C GLN A 864 -49.60 2.07 21.30
N ARG A 865 -48.68 2.72 22.01
CA ARG A 865 -48.94 4.02 22.67
C ARG A 865 -47.85 5.03 22.33
N MET A 866 -48.24 6.28 22.15
CA MET A 866 -47.31 7.39 21.95
C MET A 866 -47.81 8.69 22.58
N LYS A 867 -46.86 9.54 22.97
CA LYS A 867 -47.15 10.90 23.43
C LYS A 867 -47.37 11.80 22.22
N ILE A 868 -48.47 12.56 22.22
CA ILE A 868 -48.77 13.55 21.18
C ILE A 868 -48.94 14.93 21.81
N ILE A 869 -48.51 15.98 21.12
CA ILE A 869 -48.49 17.35 21.61
C ILE A 869 -49.32 18.22 20.66
N LYS A 870 -50.37 18.84 21.19
CA LYS A 870 -51.16 19.87 20.50
C LYS A 870 -50.66 21.24 20.91
N GLU A 871 -50.19 22.02 19.95
CA GLU A 871 -49.77 23.42 20.17
C GLU A 871 -50.89 24.44 20.10
#